data_AF-A0A971CMG9-F1
#
_entry.id   AF-A0A971CMG9-F1
#
_cell.length_a   1.000
_cell.length_b   1.000
_cell.length_c   1.000
_cell.angle_alpha   90.00
_cell.angle_beta   90.00
_cell.angle_gamma   90.00
#
_symmetry.space_group_name_H-M   'P 1'
#
loop_
_entity.id
_entity.type
_entity.pdbx_description
1 polymer ?
#
loop_
_entity_poly.entity_id
_entity_poly.type
_entity_poly.pdbx_seq_one_letter_code
_entity_poly.pdbx_strand_id
1 'polypeptide(L)'
;MLRRISRRFSLRIFSSLALLGILPRKSALAQEKGEAEDSSGGERLDRWDRTRDRVFLGGDFWANPMEDWRLRDGWAECLVRSGKRSIHSLVRGLENVEGDFTLSVRLARPAGLTGKDGAGFQIGVRSDIDEVRSNCFAHNGITAGITGGHLVLGRERRALAAPFAEGECLLVLAGKAGAGERYDLTLTARTPAGDSLGVVKLAARKEFVRGNIALISQFQRPPRGREEGASWRFTDWRAGGEALVSRPEARFGPILWTMYSLSDSRGEEGFVMKLSALTGPLGAGDGEKVELFVEREGAWHSLGEAALDTDAWLATFRIPRWDEKTATTYKVVHRERLRDGSEVVDEWSGRIKANPDGRRLRIGALTCQNDYAFPYEPVAENLRKLDPDLLYFSGDQLYENHGGFGVIRAPADPAILNYLRKFYQHGWAFREVMRNAPTLCLPDDHDVFQGNYWGEGGKAMEVTEGDRGASSKGGYIQPVKMVNVVHRTNTSHHPDIHDPTAIEQGMSVYYGEVVYGSVGFAIVGDRQWKSGPERVEADGPRADHIVGKDFDTTSLDREGLVLLGERQEKFLEAWADDWRGHGMKVLLSQTLFANVATHHGKYDGYLKADLDSGGWPQTARNRAVSILRKSGALHINGDQHLTTLVQYGVDEQRDSNWSFCTPAIAVGYPRWWRPDELGMPHENRPGHGLADTGEYLDGLGNRVYVHAVGNPIVPVSKHRYEKAHEKGSGFGVVTIDLEAKTYHLEAFRFLVDATDGKAESQFPGWPLTIHQDENRGQNRIGVGEA
;
A
#
# COMPACT_ATOMS: atom_id res chain seq x y z
N MET A 1 26.73 40.69 -72.78
CA MET A 1 25.27 40.85 -73.02
C MET A 1 24.70 39.44 -73.09
N LEU A 2 23.71 38.95 -72.33
CA LEU A 2 22.70 39.51 -71.43
C LEU A 2 22.19 38.36 -70.49
N ARG A 3 22.07 38.67 -69.18
CA ARG A 3 21.16 38.19 -68.09
C ARG A 3 20.97 36.68 -67.79
N ARG A 4 21.44 36.13 -66.64
CA ARG A 4 20.85 36.02 -65.24
C ARG A 4 19.54 35.19 -65.19
N ILE A 5 19.36 34.13 -64.37
CA ILE A 5 19.28 33.98 -62.88
C ILE A 5 19.47 32.46 -62.52
N SER A 6 20.48 31.98 -61.75
CA SER A 6 20.55 31.62 -60.29
C SER A 6 19.53 30.59 -59.76
N ARG A 7 19.79 29.58 -58.89
CA ARG A 7 20.96 28.87 -58.33
C ARG A 7 20.42 27.55 -57.72
N ARG A 8 21.04 26.42 -58.11
CA ARG A 8 21.28 25.17 -57.34
C ARG A 8 20.09 24.30 -56.86
N PHE A 9 19.72 23.32 -57.69
CA PHE A 9 19.40 21.95 -57.25
C PHE A 9 19.77 20.98 -58.38
N SER A 10 20.81 20.17 -58.18
CA SER A 10 21.31 19.16 -59.12
C SER A 10 22.30 18.28 -58.35
N LEU A 11 22.37 16.96 -58.49
CA LEU A 11 21.53 15.99 -59.18
C LEU A 11 22.08 14.61 -58.77
N ARG A 12 21.19 13.64 -58.72
CA ARG A 12 21.44 12.18 -58.81
C ARG A 12 22.22 11.81 -60.09
N ILE A 13 22.90 10.66 -60.11
CA ILE A 13 22.53 9.46 -60.91
C ILE A 13 23.65 8.40 -60.91
N PHE A 14 23.15 7.17 -60.85
CA PHE A 14 23.71 5.81 -60.78
C PHE A 14 24.73 5.37 -61.84
N SER A 15 25.57 4.39 -61.47
CA SER A 15 25.59 3.03 -62.11
C SER A 15 26.46 2.01 -61.35
N SER A 16 25.81 0.93 -60.88
CA SER A 16 26.16 -0.52 -60.97
C SER A 16 27.63 -1.01 -60.90
N LEU A 17 28.04 -2.14 -60.32
CA LEU A 17 27.41 -3.38 -59.81
C LEU A 17 28.54 -4.16 -59.07
N ALA A 18 28.29 -4.79 -57.92
CA ALA A 18 28.97 -6.03 -57.49
C ALA A 18 28.37 -6.57 -56.17
N LEU A 19 27.86 -7.80 -56.22
CA LEU A 19 27.44 -8.61 -55.08
C LEU A 19 28.61 -8.88 -54.12
N LEU A 20 28.38 -8.74 -52.82
CA LEU A 20 28.88 -9.67 -51.78
C LEU A 20 28.13 -9.41 -50.47
N GLY A 21 27.52 -10.47 -49.93
CA GLY A 21 26.68 -10.44 -48.75
C GLY A 21 27.41 -10.06 -47.46
N ILE A 22 26.68 -9.41 -46.56
CA ILE A 22 27.11 -9.14 -45.19
C ILE A 22 26.08 -9.77 -44.24
N LEU A 23 26.48 -10.88 -43.64
CA LEU A 23 25.91 -11.49 -42.45
C LEU A 23 26.09 -10.57 -41.23
N PRO A 24 25.18 -10.56 -40.24
CA PRO A 24 25.44 -9.93 -38.95
C PRO A 24 26.47 -10.75 -38.17
N ARG A 25 27.48 -10.05 -37.64
CA ARG A 25 28.59 -10.59 -36.84
C ARG A 25 28.08 -11.26 -35.56
N LYS A 26 28.19 -12.58 -35.51
CA LYS A 26 28.48 -13.33 -34.27
C LYS A 26 29.99 -13.34 -34.05
N SER A 27 30.44 -12.96 -32.86
CA SER A 27 31.78 -13.26 -32.34
C SER A 27 31.73 -13.09 -30.81
N ALA A 28 32.26 -13.98 -29.98
CA ALA A 28 33.00 -15.20 -30.24
C ALA A 28 32.87 -16.13 -29.02
N LEU A 29 33.04 -17.42 -29.31
CA LEU A 29 33.08 -18.52 -28.37
C LEU A 29 34.07 -18.27 -27.24
N ALA A 30 33.61 -18.48 -26.00
CA ALA A 30 34.46 -18.92 -24.91
C ALA A 30 34.43 -20.45 -24.88
N GLN A 31 35.61 -21.00 -24.66
CA GLN A 31 36.05 -22.36 -24.89
C GLN A 31 35.56 -23.30 -23.78
N GLU A 32 35.00 -24.44 -24.17
CA GLU A 32 34.63 -25.55 -23.29
C GLU A 32 35.80 -25.97 -22.39
N LYS A 33 35.56 -25.95 -21.07
CA LYS A 33 36.21 -26.82 -20.11
C LYS A 33 35.11 -27.51 -19.32
N GLY A 34 35.09 -28.84 -19.43
CA GLY A 34 33.99 -29.72 -19.02
C GLY A 34 33.45 -29.44 -17.64
N GLU A 35 32.16 -29.10 -17.61
CA GLU A 35 31.30 -29.23 -16.44
C GLU A 35 30.71 -30.64 -16.47
N ALA A 36 30.83 -31.34 -15.35
CA ALA A 36 30.10 -32.58 -15.12
C ALA A 36 28.60 -32.32 -15.30
N GLU A 37 27.90 -33.17 -16.05
CA GLU A 37 26.45 -33.13 -16.23
C GLU A 37 25.75 -33.11 -14.86
N ASP A 38 25.32 -31.93 -14.43
CA ASP A 38 24.62 -31.73 -13.16
C ASP A 38 23.16 -32.16 -13.33
N SER A 39 22.78 -33.22 -12.62
CA SER A 39 21.49 -33.92 -12.68
C SER A 39 20.24 -33.11 -12.22
N SER A 40 20.33 -31.78 -12.18
CA SER A 40 19.31 -30.83 -11.72
C SER A 40 18.87 -29.87 -12.84
N GLY A 41 18.19 -30.41 -13.86
CA GLY A 41 17.73 -29.62 -15.00
C GLY A 41 16.84 -28.44 -14.60
N GLY A 42 17.17 -27.23 -15.05
CA GLY A 42 16.40 -26.00 -14.83
C GLY A 42 17.24 -24.74 -14.77
N GLU A 43 16.61 -23.58 -14.96
CA GLU A 43 17.23 -22.28 -14.74
C GLU A 43 17.26 -21.98 -13.23
N ARG A 44 18.39 -21.48 -12.73
CA ARG A 44 18.49 -21.04 -11.34
C ARG A 44 17.71 -19.73 -11.13
N LEU A 45 16.78 -19.75 -10.18
CA LEU A 45 15.88 -18.63 -9.88
C LEU A 45 16.51 -17.61 -8.91
N ASP A 46 17.31 -18.08 -7.96
CA ASP A 46 17.95 -17.23 -6.97
C ASP A 46 19.37 -16.80 -7.38
N ARG A 47 19.87 -15.77 -6.68
CA ARG A 47 21.27 -15.33 -6.72
C ARG A 47 21.87 -15.24 -5.31
N TRP A 48 21.34 -16.01 -4.36
CA TRP A 48 21.61 -15.82 -2.94
C TRP A 48 23.06 -16.04 -2.57
N ASP A 49 23.74 -16.98 -3.24
CA ASP A 49 25.18 -17.27 -3.11
C ASP A 49 26.09 -16.08 -3.44
N ARG A 50 25.65 -15.20 -4.33
CA ARG A 50 26.41 -14.01 -4.77
C ARG A 50 25.95 -12.72 -4.11
N THR A 51 24.72 -12.66 -3.61
CA THR A 51 24.20 -11.50 -2.87
C THR A 51 24.76 -11.47 -1.43
N ARG A 52 25.02 -10.27 -0.90
CA ARG A 52 25.54 -10.10 0.47
C ARG A 52 24.48 -10.42 1.53
N ASP A 53 24.91 -10.50 2.77
CA ASP A 53 24.02 -10.76 3.91
C ASP A 53 23.05 -9.58 4.09
N ARG A 54 21.74 -9.86 4.11
CA ARG A 54 20.67 -8.86 4.21
C ARG A 54 19.33 -9.50 4.53
N VAL A 55 18.31 -8.71 4.86
CA VAL A 55 16.95 -9.23 5.10
C VAL A 55 16.21 -9.46 3.78
N PHE A 56 16.31 -8.55 2.82
CA PHE A 56 15.61 -8.64 1.54
C PHE A 56 16.18 -9.72 0.61
N LEU A 57 15.41 -10.79 0.36
CA LEU A 57 15.88 -11.94 -0.43
C LEU A 57 16.05 -11.65 -1.94
N GLY A 58 15.50 -10.54 -2.43
CA GLY A 58 15.53 -10.13 -3.83
C GLY A 58 14.13 -9.99 -4.44
N GLY A 59 14.00 -9.15 -5.47
CA GLY A 59 12.71 -8.79 -6.04
C GLY A 59 12.01 -9.88 -6.86
N ASP A 60 12.66 -11.01 -7.10
CA ASP A 60 12.03 -12.18 -7.73
C ASP A 60 11.19 -13.00 -6.73
N PHE A 61 11.21 -12.63 -5.45
CA PHE A 61 10.64 -13.39 -4.36
C PHE A 61 9.78 -12.56 -3.43
N TRP A 62 8.75 -13.21 -2.87
CA TRP A 62 8.03 -12.68 -1.70
C TRP A 62 8.20 -13.62 -0.51
N ALA A 63 8.77 -13.08 0.58
CA ALA A 63 9.02 -13.81 1.81
C ALA A 63 7.90 -13.56 2.83
N ASN A 64 7.39 -14.65 3.39
CA ASN A 64 6.29 -14.65 4.34
C ASN A 64 6.74 -15.12 5.74
N PRO A 65 6.66 -14.24 6.74
CA PRO A 65 6.85 -12.80 6.60
C PRO A 65 8.34 -12.48 6.41
N MET A 66 8.68 -11.47 5.61
CA MET A 66 10.04 -11.00 5.32
C MET A 66 10.95 -10.89 6.56
N GLU A 67 10.45 -10.35 7.67
CA GLU A 67 11.21 -10.18 8.92
C GLU A 67 11.72 -11.49 9.56
N ASP A 68 11.21 -12.64 9.10
CA ASP A 68 11.61 -13.97 9.59
C ASP A 68 12.63 -14.65 8.69
N TRP A 69 13.07 -13.95 7.64
CA TRP A 69 14.03 -14.44 6.67
C TRP A 69 15.23 -13.50 6.56
N ARG A 70 16.38 -14.07 6.21
CA ARG A 70 17.55 -13.30 5.78
C ARG A 70 18.39 -14.10 4.80
N LEU A 71 19.18 -13.40 4.00
CA LEU A 71 20.35 -13.95 3.35
C LEU A 71 21.51 -13.94 4.33
N ARG A 72 22.14 -15.10 4.46
CA ARG A 72 23.37 -15.27 5.23
C ARG A 72 24.25 -16.30 4.53
N ASP A 73 25.53 -16.01 4.34
CA ASP A 73 26.53 -16.94 3.79
C ASP A 73 26.10 -17.64 2.47
N GLY A 74 25.32 -16.97 1.64
CA GLY A 74 24.83 -17.53 0.37
C GLY A 74 23.52 -18.32 0.44
N TRP A 75 22.84 -18.31 1.58
CA TRP A 75 21.60 -19.05 1.82
C TRP A 75 20.48 -18.13 2.32
N ALA A 76 19.25 -18.37 1.88
CA ALA A 76 18.06 -17.85 2.53
C ALA A 76 17.77 -18.66 3.79
N GLU A 77 17.87 -18.04 4.97
CA GLU A 77 17.70 -18.63 6.29
C GLU A 77 16.41 -18.18 6.93
N CYS A 78 15.60 -19.14 7.40
CA CYS A 78 14.44 -18.86 8.24
C CYS A 78 14.88 -18.78 9.72
N LEU A 79 14.50 -17.70 10.40
CA LEU A 79 14.90 -17.36 11.77
C LEU A 79 13.97 -17.90 12.84
N VAL A 80 12.84 -18.50 12.44
CA VAL A 80 11.79 -18.96 13.36
C VAL A 80 11.37 -20.39 13.05
N ARG A 81 10.87 -21.08 14.06
CA ARG A 81 10.31 -22.45 13.97
C ARG A 81 8.78 -22.43 13.89
N SER A 82 8.23 -21.39 13.28
CA SER A 82 6.80 -21.21 13.13
C SER A 82 6.33 -21.70 11.76
N GLY A 83 5.13 -22.25 11.66
CA GLY A 83 4.57 -22.67 10.38
C GLY A 83 4.24 -21.49 9.43
N LYS A 84 3.92 -21.81 8.18
CA LYS A 84 3.57 -20.84 7.12
C LYS A 84 4.70 -19.88 6.74
N ARG A 85 5.96 -20.29 6.95
CA ARG A 85 7.09 -19.53 6.46
C ARG A 85 7.37 -19.95 5.04
N SER A 86 7.19 -19.04 4.10
CA SER A 86 7.37 -19.33 2.69
C SER A 86 8.18 -18.28 1.95
N ILE A 87 8.82 -18.69 0.87
CA ILE A 87 9.43 -17.83 -0.14
C ILE A 87 8.74 -18.17 -1.45
N HIS A 88 7.84 -17.32 -1.92
CA HIS A 88 7.15 -17.49 -3.20
C HIS A 88 8.02 -16.96 -4.33
N SER A 89 8.05 -17.66 -5.47
CA SER A 89 8.53 -17.05 -6.71
C SER A 89 7.46 -16.14 -7.28
N LEU A 90 7.85 -14.92 -7.64
CA LEU A 90 6.98 -13.96 -8.32
C LEU A 90 7.07 -14.11 -9.84
N VAL A 91 8.25 -14.49 -10.33
CA VAL A 91 8.58 -14.49 -11.76
C VAL A 91 8.45 -15.87 -12.42
N ARG A 92 8.12 -16.92 -11.66
CA ARG A 92 7.85 -18.28 -12.17
C ARG A 92 6.63 -18.88 -11.46
N GLY A 93 5.74 -19.49 -12.22
CA GLY A 93 4.57 -20.21 -11.71
C GLY A 93 4.17 -21.38 -12.62
N LEU A 94 3.37 -22.31 -12.09
CA LEU A 94 2.85 -23.45 -12.85
C LEU A 94 1.50 -23.07 -13.47
N GLU A 95 1.45 -22.96 -14.79
CA GLU A 95 0.25 -22.48 -15.51
C GLU A 95 -0.13 -23.36 -16.68
N ASN A 96 0.85 -23.83 -17.45
CA ASN A 96 0.62 -24.76 -18.55
C ASN A 96 0.63 -26.21 -18.04
N VAL A 97 -0.47 -26.63 -17.41
CA VAL A 97 -0.59 -27.97 -16.79
C VAL A 97 -0.64 -29.14 -17.79
N GLU A 98 -0.44 -28.88 -19.08
CA GLU A 98 -0.19 -29.90 -20.12
C GLU A 98 1.30 -30.18 -20.31
N GLY A 99 2.18 -29.29 -19.86
CA GLY A 99 3.63 -29.49 -19.92
C GLY A 99 4.16 -30.27 -18.71
N ASP A 100 5.41 -30.70 -18.83
CA ASP A 100 6.19 -31.27 -17.72
C ASP A 100 6.94 -30.17 -16.96
N PHE A 101 7.35 -30.43 -15.72
CA PHE A 101 8.26 -29.55 -14.97
C PHE A 101 9.27 -30.32 -14.12
N THR A 102 10.34 -29.62 -13.77
CA THR A 102 11.29 -30.00 -12.71
C THR A 102 11.59 -28.78 -11.84
N LEU A 103 11.55 -28.96 -10.53
CA LEU A 103 12.03 -28.02 -9.52
C LEU A 103 13.15 -28.69 -8.74
N SER A 104 14.20 -27.95 -8.40
CA SER A 104 15.23 -28.42 -7.46
C SER A 104 15.63 -27.34 -6.46
N VAL A 105 16.01 -27.75 -5.26
CA VAL A 105 16.55 -26.83 -4.24
C VAL A 105 17.53 -27.56 -3.34
N ARG A 106 18.62 -26.91 -2.98
CA ARG A 106 19.48 -27.34 -1.88
C ARG A 106 18.91 -26.78 -0.59
N LEU A 107 18.68 -27.66 0.38
CA LEU A 107 18.20 -27.29 1.71
C LEU A 107 19.15 -27.81 2.79
N ALA A 108 19.29 -27.03 3.85
CA ALA A 108 20.09 -27.40 5.01
C ALA A 108 19.21 -27.44 6.27
N ARG A 109 19.36 -28.51 7.05
CA ARG A 109 18.73 -28.68 8.37
C ARG A 109 19.76 -28.34 9.45
N PRO A 110 19.55 -27.25 10.24
CA PRO A 110 20.39 -26.99 11.40
C PRO A 110 20.16 -28.01 12.52
N ALA A 111 21.17 -28.15 13.38
CA ALA A 111 21.07 -28.95 14.60
C ALA A 111 19.94 -28.43 15.52
N GLY A 112 19.33 -29.34 16.29
CA GLY A 112 18.33 -28.98 17.31
C GLY A 112 16.90 -28.79 16.80
N LEU A 113 16.61 -29.07 15.54
CA LEU A 113 15.22 -29.25 15.04
C LEU A 113 14.66 -30.62 15.43
N THR A 114 13.37 -30.67 15.72
CA THR A 114 12.63 -31.89 16.13
C THR A 114 12.17 -32.72 14.94
N GLY A 115 11.55 -33.87 15.20
CA GLY A 115 10.95 -34.72 14.16
C GLY A 115 9.68 -34.15 13.50
N LYS A 116 9.12 -33.03 14.00
CA LYS A 116 7.92 -32.42 13.41
C LYS A 116 8.23 -31.31 12.42
N ASP A 117 9.47 -30.82 12.46
CA ASP A 117 9.97 -29.78 11.59
C ASP A 117 10.16 -30.33 10.17
N GLY A 118 9.79 -29.54 9.16
CA GLY A 118 9.85 -29.98 7.77
C GLY A 118 9.98 -28.85 6.78
N ALA A 119 10.59 -29.13 5.64
CA ALA A 119 10.87 -28.14 4.60
C ALA A 119 10.91 -28.75 3.20
N GLY A 120 10.69 -27.89 2.21
CA GLY A 120 10.72 -28.27 0.79
C GLY A 120 9.90 -27.27 -0.04
N PHE A 121 9.15 -27.80 -1.00
CA PHE A 121 8.30 -27.02 -1.90
C PHE A 121 6.85 -26.97 -1.42
N GLN A 122 6.17 -25.91 -1.82
CA GLN A 122 4.73 -25.81 -1.92
C GLN A 122 4.40 -25.41 -3.36
N ILE A 123 3.61 -26.21 -4.07
CA ILE A 123 3.22 -25.93 -5.47
C ILE A 123 1.71 -25.83 -5.62
N GLY A 124 1.25 -25.19 -6.69
CA GLY A 124 -0.19 -25.03 -6.96
C GLY A 124 -0.88 -24.14 -5.94
N VAL A 125 -0.16 -23.15 -5.39
CA VAL A 125 -0.72 -22.21 -4.43
C VAL A 125 -1.59 -21.20 -5.17
N ARG A 126 -2.87 -21.10 -4.80
CA ARG A 126 -3.85 -20.27 -5.51
C ARG A 126 -4.91 -19.71 -4.57
N SER A 127 -5.12 -18.40 -4.57
CA SER A 127 -6.23 -17.74 -3.86
C SER A 127 -7.52 -17.78 -4.68
N ASP A 128 -8.62 -17.29 -4.10
CA ASP A 128 -9.90 -17.10 -4.80
C ASP A 128 -9.83 -16.08 -5.95
N ILE A 129 -8.85 -15.17 -5.93
CA ILE A 129 -8.60 -14.19 -7.01
C ILE A 129 -7.68 -14.75 -8.10
N ASP A 130 -6.91 -15.80 -7.79
CA ASP A 130 -6.01 -16.45 -8.76
C ASP A 130 -5.02 -15.49 -9.44
N GLU A 131 -4.36 -14.66 -8.63
CA GLU A 131 -3.40 -13.66 -9.08
C GLU A 131 -2.09 -13.80 -8.29
N VAL A 132 -0.93 -13.51 -8.91
CA VAL A 132 0.40 -13.82 -8.34
C VAL A 132 0.60 -13.27 -6.93
N ARG A 133 0.27 -11.99 -6.72
CA ARG A 133 0.44 -11.30 -5.43
C ARG A 133 -0.47 -11.91 -4.39
N SER A 134 -1.75 -12.09 -4.71
CA SER A 134 -2.70 -12.69 -3.78
C SER A 134 -2.39 -14.15 -3.44
N ASN A 135 -1.91 -14.93 -4.41
CA ASN A 135 -1.53 -16.32 -4.23
C ASN A 135 -0.39 -16.46 -3.20
N CYS A 136 0.43 -15.43 -2.99
CA CYS A 136 1.47 -15.43 -1.96
C CYS A 136 0.91 -15.59 -0.54
N PHE A 137 -0.37 -15.30 -0.29
CA PHE A 137 -0.98 -15.40 1.04
C PHE A 137 -1.94 -16.57 1.20
N ALA A 138 -2.17 -17.36 0.15
CA ALA A 138 -3.04 -18.52 0.21
C ALA A 138 -2.44 -19.64 1.07
N HIS A 139 -3.30 -20.51 1.61
CA HIS A 139 -2.92 -21.58 2.54
C HIS A 139 -3.08 -22.99 1.96
N ASN A 140 -3.25 -23.09 0.64
CA ASN A 140 -3.44 -24.33 -0.09
C ASN A 140 -2.17 -24.72 -0.88
N GLY A 141 -2.30 -25.72 -1.75
CA GLY A 141 -1.23 -26.27 -2.57
C GLY A 141 -0.74 -27.63 -2.09
N ILE A 142 0.11 -28.26 -2.88
CA ILE A 142 0.71 -29.56 -2.61
C ILE A 142 2.06 -29.35 -1.95
N THR A 143 2.18 -29.80 -0.70
CA THR A 143 3.45 -29.82 0.04
C THR A 143 4.34 -30.97 -0.46
N ALA A 144 5.61 -30.69 -0.73
CA ALA A 144 6.58 -31.68 -1.19
C ALA A 144 7.96 -31.46 -0.53
N GLY A 145 8.38 -32.33 0.37
CA GLY A 145 9.71 -32.22 0.98
C GLY A 145 10.01 -33.23 2.08
N ILE A 146 10.83 -32.83 3.05
CA ILE A 146 11.30 -33.70 4.14
C ILE A 146 10.68 -33.25 5.46
N THR A 147 10.21 -34.20 6.28
CA THR A 147 9.81 -33.96 7.67
C THR A 147 10.01 -35.23 8.50
N GLY A 148 10.60 -35.12 9.68
CA GLY A 148 10.66 -36.22 10.64
C GLY A 148 11.22 -37.53 10.12
N GLY A 149 12.27 -37.50 9.29
CA GLY A 149 12.86 -38.70 8.68
C GLY A 149 12.06 -39.29 7.52
N HIS A 150 11.07 -38.56 6.99
CA HIS A 150 10.23 -38.99 5.87
C HIS A 150 10.30 -37.99 4.71
N LEU A 151 10.17 -38.49 3.48
CA LEU A 151 9.65 -37.72 2.36
C LEU A 151 8.14 -37.62 2.44
N VAL A 152 7.63 -36.45 2.09
CA VAL A 152 6.20 -36.14 2.03
C VAL A 152 5.91 -35.51 0.67
N LEU A 153 4.86 -36.01 0.00
CA LEU A 153 4.32 -35.45 -1.23
C LEU A 153 2.80 -35.49 -1.16
N GLY A 154 2.20 -34.34 -0.82
CA GLY A 154 0.80 -34.24 -0.46
C GLY A 154 0.45 -35.18 0.69
N ARG A 155 -0.44 -36.14 0.41
CA ARG A 155 -0.86 -37.16 1.39
C ARG A 155 0.10 -38.34 1.49
N GLU A 156 1.00 -38.51 0.54
CA GLU A 156 1.89 -39.67 0.47
C GLU A 156 3.13 -39.44 1.34
N ARG A 157 3.55 -40.47 2.07
CA ARG A 157 4.75 -40.43 2.95
C ARG A 157 5.61 -41.66 2.74
N ARG A 158 6.94 -41.47 2.75
CA ARG A 158 7.91 -42.57 2.69
C ARG A 158 9.09 -42.32 3.62
N ALA A 159 9.51 -43.33 4.36
CA ALA A 159 10.71 -43.23 5.19
C ALA A 159 11.96 -42.98 4.32
N LEU A 160 12.87 -42.15 4.83
CA LEU A 160 14.20 -41.96 4.23
C LEU A 160 15.07 -43.20 4.48
N ALA A 161 16.02 -43.45 3.59
CA ALA A 161 16.99 -44.54 3.71
C ALA A 161 17.90 -44.39 4.94
N ALA A 162 18.14 -43.16 5.39
CA ALA A 162 18.84 -42.83 6.62
C ALA A 162 18.16 -41.64 7.33
N PRO A 163 18.23 -41.55 8.68
CA PRO A 163 17.72 -40.39 9.41
C PRO A 163 18.43 -39.10 8.99
N PHE A 164 17.68 -38.12 8.51
CA PHE A 164 18.20 -36.80 8.17
C PHE A 164 18.10 -35.86 9.39
N ALA A 165 19.06 -35.99 10.32
CA ALA A 165 19.07 -35.26 11.58
C ALA A 165 19.63 -33.84 11.45
N GLU A 166 20.66 -33.66 10.62
CA GLU A 166 21.31 -32.39 10.31
C GLU A 166 22.03 -32.49 8.96
N GLY A 167 22.42 -31.35 8.39
CA GLY A 167 23.23 -31.28 7.17
C GLY A 167 22.42 -30.90 5.94
N GLU A 168 22.98 -31.18 4.76
CA GLU A 168 22.45 -30.72 3.48
C GLU A 168 21.79 -31.85 2.69
N CYS A 169 20.80 -31.47 1.88
CA CYS A 169 20.10 -32.35 0.96
C CYS A 169 19.78 -31.58 -0.33
N LEU A 170 19.78 -32.29 -1.46
CA LEU A 170 19.17 -31.83 -2.71
C LEU A 170 17.77 -32.44 -2.82
N LEU A 171 16.74 -31.61 -2.92
CA LEU A 171 15.38 -32.03 -3.26
C LEU A 171 15.10 -31.75 -4.73
N VAL A 172 14.51 -32.73 -5.43
CA VAL A 172 14.06 -32.61 -6.81
C VAL A 172 12.61 -33.05 -6.91
N LEU A 173 11.73 -32.16 -7.35
CA LEU A 173 10.32 -32.44 -7.65
C LEU A 173 10.10 -32.40 -9.16
N ALA A 174 9.77 -33.54 -9.75
CA ALA A 174 9.42 -33.65 -11.16
C ALA A 174 7.91 -33.87 -11.32
N GLY A 175 7.33 -33.21 -12.30
CA GLY A 175 5.93 -33.31 -12.66
C GLY A 175 5.77 -33.71 -14.12
N LYS A 176 4.90 -34.70 -14.38
CA LYS A 176 4.58 -35.15 -15.72
C LYS A 176 3.09 -35.07 -16.01
N ALA A 177 2.74 -34.42 -17.11
CA ALA A 177 1.35 -34.37 -17.55
C ALA A 177 0.88 -35.79 -17.96
N GLY A 178 -0.23 -36.23 -17.37
CA GLY A 178 -0.88 -37.48 -17.72
C GLY A 178 -2.09 -37.26 -18.64
N ALA A 179 -2.72 -38.35 -19.07
CA ALA A 179 -3.97 -38.29 -19.82
C ALA A 179 -5.11 -37.70 -18.97
N GLY A 180 -5.97 -36.88 -19.59
CA GLY A 180 -7.09 -36.22 -18.93
C GLY A 180 -6.63 -35.29 -17.80
N GLU A 181 -7.27 -35.41 -16.62
CA GLU A 181 -6.98 -34.57 -15.45
C GLU A 181 -5.76 -35.02 -14.64
N ARG A 182 -5.12 -36.14 -15.00
CA ARG A 182 -4.04 -36.73 -14.20
C ARG A 182 -2.73 -35.95 -14.36
N TYR A 183 -2.02 -35.78 -13.26
CA TYR A 183 -0.68 -35.20 -13.24
C TYR A 183 0.22 -35.98 -12.26
N ASP A 184 1.28 -36.62 -12.77
CA ASP A 184 2.14 -37.50 -11.97
C ASP A 184 3.31 -36.73 -11.38
N LEU A 185 3.38 -36.68 -10.05
CA LEU A 185 4.44 -36.01 -9.30
C LEU A 185 5.40 -37.03 -8.71
N THR A 186 6.70 -36.76 -8.79
CA THR A 186 7.78 -37.55 -8.18
C THR A 186 8.72 -36.64 -7.41
N LEU A 187 8.85 -36.86 -6.11
CA LEU A 187 9.80 -36.17 -5.23
C LEU A 187 10.97 -37.10 -4.91
N THR A 188 12.18 -36.62 -5.11
CA THR A 188 13.44 -37.33 -4.81
C THR A 188 14.29 -36.49 -3.85
N ALA A 189 14.92 -37.14 -2.88
CA ALA A 189 15.93 -36.55 -2.01
C ALA A 189 17.29 -37.22 -2.22
N ARG A 190 18.36 -36.43 -2.23
CA ARG A 190 19.75 -36.88 -2.38
C ARG A 190 20.70 -36.19 -1.42
N THR A 191 21.77 -36.86 -1.01
CA THR A 191 22.90 -36.23 -0.33
C THR A 191 23.64 -35.29 -1.29
N PRO A 192 24.49 -34.36 -0.80
CA PRO A 192 25.37 -33.57 -1.67
C PRO A 192 26.33 -34.43 -2.50
N ALA A 193 26.65 -35.65 -2.06
CA ALA A 193 27.45 -36.62 -2.81
C ALA A 193 26.65 -37.36 -3.91
N GLY A 194 25.33 -37.16 -3.99
CA GLY A 194 24.45 -37.73 -5.01
C GLY A 194 23.68 -39.00 -4.58
N ASP A 195 23.97 -39.54 -3.40
CA ASP A 195 23.33 -40.75 -2.88
C ASP A 195 21.83 -40.54 -2.67
N SER A 196 21.01 -41.51 -3.07
CA SER A 196 19.57 -41.40 -2.90
C SER A 196 19.17 -41.58 -1.43
N LEU A 197 18.48 -40.58 -0.88
CA LEU A 197 17.86 -40.65 0.44
C LEU A 197 16.42 -41.18 0.39
N GLY A 198 15.75 -41.07 -0.77
CA GLY A 198 14.44 -41.65 -0.99
C GLY A 198 13.70 -41.08 -2.20
N VAL A 199 12.58 -41.72 -2.57
CA VAL A 199 11.67 -41.29 -3.64
C VAL A 199 10.22 -41.52 -3.23
N VAL A 200 9.34 -40.53 -3.39
CA VAL A 200 7.88 -40.68 -3.20
C VAL A 200 7.15 -40.16 -4.45
N LYS A 201 6.01 -40.79 -4.78
CA LYS A 201 5.20 -40.45 -5.95
C LYS A 201 3.76 -40.16 -5.55
N LEU A 202 3.10 -39.26 -6.27
CA LEU A 202 1.70 -38.91 -6.11
C LEU A 202 1.07 -38.67 -7.48
N ALA A 203 -0.07 -39.31 -7.75
CA ALA A 203 -0.94 -38.92 -8.85
C ALA A 203 -1.88 -37.80 -8.36
N ALA A 204 -1.67 -36.58 -8.82
CA ALA A 204 -2.48 -35.41 -8.53
C ALA A 204 -3.46 -35.12 -9.68
N ARG A 205 -4.34 -34.14 -9.48
CA ARG A 205 -5.14 -33.54 -10.55
C ARG A 205 -4.49 -32.25 -11.04
N LYS A 206 -4.53 -31.99 -12.34
CA LYS A 206 -3.99 -30.78 -12.99
C LYS A 206 -4.43 -29.48 -12.30
N GLU A 207 -5.70 -29.41 -11.89
CA GLU A 207 -6.26 -28.24 -11.18
C GLU A 207 -5.54 -27.88 -9.87
N PHE A 208 -4.87 -28.84 -9.19
CA PHE A 208 -4.13 -28.64 -7.95
C PHE A 208 -2.63 -28.37 -8.17
N VAL A 209 -2.16 -28.50 -9.41
CA VAL A 209 -0.77 -28.22 -9.80
C VAL A 209 -0.63 -26.76 -10.25
N ARG A 210 -1.69 -26.20 -10.88
CA ARG A 210 -1.73 -24.81 -11.33
C ARG A 210 -1.65 -23.82 -10.15
N GLY A 211 -0.75 -22.85 -10.22
CA GLY A 211 -0.59 -21.78 -9.23
C GLY A 211 0.88 -21.40 -8.97
N ASN A 212 1.11 -20.61 -7.93
CA ASN A 212 2.46 -20.19 -7.55
C ASN A 212 3.27 -21.40 -7.03
N ILE A 213 4.59 -21.29 -7.18
CA ILE A 213 5.56 -22.17 -6.53
C ILE A 213 6.25 -21.43 -5.39
N ALA A 214 6.54 -22.13 -4.31
CA ALA A 214 7.22 -21.59 -3.14
C ALA A 214 8.15 -22.61 -2.50
N LEU A 215 9.15 -22.10 -1.80
CA LEU A 215 9.87 -22.85 -0.76
C LEU A 215 9.17 -22.61 0.57
N ILE A 216 9.10 -23.64 1.42
CA ILE A 216 8.49 -23.51 2.74
C ILE A 216 9.42 -24.07 3.82
N SER A 217 9.50 -23.32 4.91
CA SER A 217 10.07 -23.76 6.18
C SER A 217 8.94 -24.01 7.17
N GLN A 218 8.98 -25.17 7.82
CA GLN A 218 7.98 -25.66 8.76
C GLN A 218 6.60 -25.93 8.16
N PHE A 219 6.35 -27.20 7.85
CA PHE A 219 5.04 -27.69 7.39
C PHE A 219 3.94 -27.58 8.45
N GLN A 220 4.30 -27.62 9.74
CA GLN A 220 3.35 -27.57 10.85
C GLN A 220 3.43 -26.23 11.57
N ARG A 221 2.29 -25.76 12.08
CA ARG A 221 2.25 -24.62 13.00
C ARG A 221 2.55 -25.11 14.43
N PRO A 222 3.32 -24.35 15.22
CA PRO A 222 3.49 -24.65 16.63
C PRO A 222 2.14 -24.57 17.37
N PRO A 223 1.95 -25.30 18.48
CA PRO A 223 0.69 -25.31 19.23
C PRO A 223 0.31 -23.94 19.83
N ARG A 224 1.30 -23.09 20.09
CA ARG A 224 1.12 -21.74 20.64
C ARG A 224 2.07 -20.75 19.98
N GLY A 225 1.53 -19.63 19.52
CA GLY A 225 2.29 -18.43 19.17
C GLY A 225 3.38 -18.61 18.11
N ARG A 226 4.34 -17.69 18.14
CA ARG A 226 5.56 -17.67 17.33
C ARG A 226 6.68 -18.31 18.14
N GLU A 227 7.36 -19.30 17.57
CA GLU A 227 8.54 -19.93 18.16
C GLU A 227 9.81 -19.38 17.51
N GLU A 228 10.65 -18.69 18.28
CA GLU A 228 11.95 -18.18 17.85
C GLU A 228 12.98 -19.31 17.72
N GLY A 229 13.90 -19.17 16.77
CA GLY A 229 15.04 -20.08 16.62
C GLY A 229 15.31 -20.45 15.17
N ALA A 230 16.60 -20.59 14.82
CA ALA A 230 17.02 -20.95 13.48
C ALA A 230 16.29 -22.22 12.99
N SER A 231 15.88 -22.15 11.74
CA SER A 231 15.16 -23.19 11.03
C SER A 231 15.85 -23.48 9.70
N TRP A 232 15.13 -24.02 8.72
CA TRP A 232 15.68 -24.47 7.46
C TRP A 232 16.27 -23.33 6.64
N ARG A 233 17.32 -23.66 5.89
CA ARG A 233 17.98 -22.75 4.94
C ARG A 233 17.88 -23.31 3.53
N PHE A 234 17.80 -22.44 2.53
CA PHE A 234 17.67 -22.81 1.12
C PHE A 234 18.70 -22.07 0.26
N THR A 235 19.16 -22.72 -0.80
CA THR A 235 19.96 -22.13 -1.89
C THR A 235 19.82 -22.97 -3.16
N ASP A 236 20.31 -22.45 -4.29
CA ASP A 236 20.29 -23.15 -5.58
C ASP A 236 18.88 -23.65 -5.96
N TRP A 237 17.88 -22.76 -5.83
CA TRP A 237 16.52 -23.02 -6.26
C TRP A 237 16.43 -22.89 -7.77
N ARG A 238 16.21 -24.02 -8.46
CA ARG A 238 16.08 -24.09 -9.92
C ARG A 238 14.69 -24.54 -10.34
N ALA A 239 14.27 -24.09 -11.52
CA ALA A 239 13.01 -24.48 -12.13
C ALA A 239 13.15 -24.59 -13.65
N GLY A 240 12.53 -25.60 -14.25
CA GLY A 240 12.53 -25.81 -15.70
C GLY A 240 11.39 -26.70 -16.19
N GLY A 241 11.12 -26.66 -17.49
CA GLY A 241 10.05 -27.42 -18.14
C GLY A 241 8.89 -26.55 -18.63
N GLU A 242 8.07 -27.13 -19.50
CA GLU A 242 7.03 -26.45 -20.28
C GLU A 242 5.81 -26.03 -19.46
N ALA A 243 5.61 -26.57 -18.25
CA ALA A 243 4.52 -26.16 -17.38
C ALA A 243 4.76 -24.82 -16.67
N LEU A 244 6.02 -24.38 -16.60
CA LEU A 244 6.41 -23.14 -15.94
C LEU A 244 6.33 -21.95 -16.90
N VAL A 245 5.68 -20.88 -16.45
CA VAL A 245 5.59 -19.61 -17.19
C VAL A 245 6.45 -18.55 -16.51
N SER A 246 7.17 -17.78 -17.33
CA SER A 246 8.01 -16.66 -16.92
C SER A 246 7.21 -15.36 -16.89
N ARG A 247 7.34 -14.60 -15.81
CA ARG A 247 6.64 -13.31 -15.56
C ARG A 247 7.62 -12.24 -15.05
N PRO A 248 8.57 -11.77 -15.86
CA PRO A 248 9.57 -10.78 -15.41
C PRO A 248 8.94 -9.49 -14.87
N GLU A 249 7.76 -9.11 -15.36
CA GLU A 249 6.97 -7.94 -14.92
C GLU A 249 6.44 -8.05 -13.48
N ALA A 250 6.33 -9.27 -12.93
CA ALA A 250 5.90 -9.50 -11.56
C ALA A 250 6.99 -9.21 -10.52
N ARG A 251 8.23 -8.93 -10.95
CA ARG A 251 9.34 -8.55 -10.08
C ARG A 251 8.99 -7.33 -9.21
N PHE A 252 9.41 -7.38 -7.95
CA PHE A 252 9.18 -6.35 -6.94
C PHE A 252 10.47 -6.06 -6.17
N GLY A 253 11.39 -5.31 -6.79
CA GLY A 253 12.64 -4.83 -6.17
C GLY A 253 13.94 -5.18 -6.90
N PRO A 254 15.10 -4.70 -6.40
CA PRO A 254 15.30 -4.00 -5.12
C PRO A 254 14.69 -2.59 -5.01
N ILE A 255 14.50 -1.84 -6.10
CA ILE A 255 13.65 -0.64 -6.10
C ILE A 255 12.20 -1.07 -6.16
N LEU A 256 11.47 -0.85 -5.08
CA LEU A 256 10.11 -1.36 -4.91
C LEU A 256 9.10 -0.48 -5.66
N TRP A 257 9.17 0.84 -5.43
CA TRP A 257 8.41 1.86 -6.14
C TRP A 257 8.93 3.28 -5.83
N THR A 258 8.29 4.27 -6.44
CA THR A 258 8.51 5.70 -6.22
C THR A 258 7.20 6.42 -5.96
N MET A 259 7.27 7.50 -5.17
CA MET A 259 6.22 8.49 -5.01
C MET A 259 6.84 9.87 -5.19
N TYR A 260 6.10 10.82 -5.77
CA TYR A 260 6.60 12.18 -5.95
C TYR A 260 5.49 13.21 -5.73
N SER A 261 5.88 14.45 -5.44
CA SER A 261 4.99 15.61 -5.45
C SER A 261 5.61 16.76 -6.25
N LEU A 262 4.75 17.68 -6.70
CA LEU A 262 5.13 18.93 -7.33
C LEU A 262 4.42 20.05 -6.57
N SER A 263 5.15 21.10 -6.20
CA SER A 263 4.55 22.26 -5.54
C SER A 263 5.23 23.54 -5.98
N ASP A 264 4.45 24.57 -6.24
CA ASP A 264 4.96 25.93 -6.33
C ASP A 264 5.40 26.39 -4.94
N SER A 265 6.69 26.72 -4.77
CA SER A 265 7.21 27.29 -3.53
C SER A 265 6.73 28.74 -3.32
N ARG A 266 6.25 29.39 -4.38
CA ARG A 266 5.90 30.83 -4.45
C ARG A 266 7.09 31.75 -4.14
N GLY A 267 8.30 31.21 -4.19
CA GLY A 267 9.56 31.91 -3.98
C GLY A 267 10.51 31.76 -5.16
N GLU A 268 11.78 32.10 -4.95
CA GLU A 268 12.81 32.06 -6.00
C GLU A 268 13.15 30.63 -6.47
N GLU A 269 12.74 29.62 -5.72
CA GLU A 269 12.89 28.22 -6.11
C GLU A 269 11.85 27.77 -7.15
N GLY A 270 10.79 28.56 -7.39
CA GLY A 270 9.71 28.18 -8.31
C GLY A 270 9.05 26.86 -7.92
N PHE A 271 8.72 26.04 -8.92
CA PHE A 271 8.25 24.67 -8.68
C PHE A 271 9.37 23.78 -8.12
N VAL A 272 9.06 23.07 -7.05
CA VAL A 272 9.93 22.06 -6.43
C VAL A 272 9.32 20.68 -6.68
N MET A 273 10.12 19.78 -7.24
CA MET A 273 9.80 18.36 -7.32
C MET A 273 10.50 17.64 -6.17
N LYS A 274 9.74 16.87 -5.38
CA LYS A 274 10.30 15.92 -4.42
C LYS A 274 9.87 14.51 -4.77
N LEU A 275 10.81 13.58 -4.75
CA LEU A 275 10.59 12.17 -5.09
C LEU A 275 11.25 11.29 -4.05
N SER A 276 10.52 10.31 -3.54
CA SER A 276 11.05 9.24 -2.70
C SER A 276 11.07 7.93 -3.50
N ALA A 277 12.21 7.26 -3.51
CA ALA A 277 12.41 5.92 -4.04
C ALA A 277 12.60 4.94 -2.88
N LEU A 278 11.74 3.94 -2.77
CA LEU A 278 11.79 2.93 -1.71
C LEU A 278 12.49 1.67 -2.19
N THR A 279 13.31 1.08 -1.33
CA THR A 279 13.95 -0.21 -1.54
C THR A 279 13.53 -1.22 -0.48
N GLY A 280 13.80 -2.50 -0.73
CA GLY A 280 13.74 -3.52 0.33
C GLY A 280 14.93 -3.38 1.30
N PRO A 281 14.90 -4.00 2.51
CA PRO A 281 16.02 -3.91 3.44
C PRO A 281 17.30 -4.61 2.93
N LEU A 282 18.26 -3.81 2.43
CA LEU A 282 19.51 -4.29 1.82
C LEU A 282 20.63 -4.51 2.85
N GLY A 283 21.76 -5.05 2.39
CA GLY A 283 22.94 -5.30 3.22
C GLY A 283 23.94 -4.14 3.22
N ALA A 284 24.85 -4.14 4.19
CA ALA A 284 25.96 -3.20 4.18
C ALA A 284 26.84 -3.38 2.91
N GLY A 285 27.07 -2.29 2.18
CA GLY A 285 27.81 -2.31 0.92
C GLY A 285 27.05 -2.90 -0.28
N ASP A 286 25.72 -3.06 -0.21
CA ASP A 286 24.83 -3.39 -1.34
C ASP A 286 24.45 -2.17 -2.20
N GLY A 287 25.19 -1.07 -2.09
CA GLY A 287 24.82 0.21 -2.71
C GLY A 287 23.94 1.03 -1.78
N GLU A 288 24.53 2.06 -1.19
CA GLU A 288 23.92 2.90 -0.15
C GLU A 288 23.19 4.12 -0.73
N LYS A 289 23.08 4.18 -2.07
CA LYS A 289 22.53 5.32 -2.79
C LYS A 289 21.65 4.89 -3.94
N VAL A 290 20.72 5.78 -4.28
CA VAL A 290 19.90 5.71 -5.50
C VAL A 290 20.22 6.94 -6.33
N GLU A 291 20.30 6.79 -7.65
CA GLU A 291 20.53 7.88 -8.60
C GLU A 291 19.24 8.18 -9.37
N LEU A 292 18.88 9.45 -9.51
CA LEU A 292 17.72 9.90 -10.28
C LEU A 292 18.16 10.42 -11.65
N PHE A 293 17.49 9.95 -12.70
CA PHE A 293 17.66 10.42 -14.07
C PHE A 293 16.36 10.93 -14.65
N VAL A 294 16.46 11.87 -15.58
CA VAL A 294 15.35 12.35 -16.41
C VAL A 294 15.73 12.29 -17.88
N GLU A 295 14.74 12.05 -18.73
CA GLU A 295 14.94 12.07 -20.18
C GLU A 295 14.69 13.49 -20.70
N ARG A 296 15.69 14.08 -21.37
CA ARG A 296 15.58 15.38 -22.04
C ARG A 296 16.26 15.29 -23.40
N GLU A 297 15.57 15.76 -24.44
CA GLU A 297 16.09 15.76 -25.82
C GLU A 297 16.52 14.36 -26.31
N GLY A 298 15.86 13.31 -25.85
CA GLY A 298 16.16 11.91 -26.20
C GLY A 298 17.41 11.33 -25.51
N ALA A 299 17.94 11.99 -24.49
CA ALA A 299 19.06 11.50 -23.69
C ALA A 299 18.72 11.50 -22.19
N TRP A 300 19.33 10.57 -21.44
CA TRP A 300 19.22 10.50 -19.99
C TRP A 300 20.20 11.47 -19.32
N HIS A 301 19.71 12.29 -18.41
CA HIS A 301 20.49 13.24 -17.61
C HIS A 301 20.34 12.91 -16.13
N SER A 302 21.45 12.77 -15.42
CA SER A 302 21.43 12.57 -13.97
C SER A 302 21.03 13.86 -13.26
N LEU A 303 20.15 13.75 -12.28
CA LEU A 303 19.80 14.82 -11.33
C LEU A 303 20.49 14.62 -9.97
N GLY A 304 21.37 13.62 -9.85
CA GLY A 304 22.18 13.36 -8.67
C GLY A 304 21.78 12.09 -7.93
N GLU A 305 22.52 11.83 -6.84
CA GLU A 305 22.37 10.68 -5.96
C GLU A 305 21.77 11.10 -4.62
N ALA A 306 20.94 10.24 -4.04
CA ALA A 306 20.45 10.36 -2.66
C ALA A 306 20.84 9.10 -1.87
N ALA A 307 21.28 9.29 -0.63
CA ALA A 307 21.56 8.17 0.27
C ALA A 307 20.26 7.51 0.74
N LEU A 308 20.31 6.19 0.97
CA LEU A 308 19.22 5.45 1.59
C LEU A 308 19.21 5.72 3.10
N ASP A 309 18.06 6.15 3.63
CA ASP A 309 17.75 6.00 5.04
C ASP A 309 17.60 4.49 5.32
N THR A 310 18.47 3.91 6.16
CA THR A 310 18.52 2.46 6.39
C THR A 310 17.56 1.97 7.46
N ASP A 311 16.83 2.87 8.14
CA ASP A 311 15.68 2.49 8.95
C ASP A 311 14.44 2.37 8.06
N ALA A 312 14.20 3.37 7.20
CA ALA A 312 13.00 3.44 6.38
C ALA A 312 13.14 2.85 4.97
N TRP A 313 14.38 2.53 4.56
CA TRP A 313 14.77 2.03 3.23
C TRP A 313 14.23 2.89 2.09
N LEU A 314 14.49 4.19 2.19
CA LEU A 314 14.07 5.17 1.18
C LEU A 314 15.15 6.22 0.92
N ALA A 315 15.25 6.64 -0.34
CA ALA A 315 16.09 7.76 -0.78
C ALA A 315 15.18 8.88 -1.30
N THR A 316 15.40 10.11 -0.85
CA THR A 316 14.57 11.26 -1.21
C THR A 316 15.37 12.32 -1.97
N PHE A 317 14.83 12.78 -3.09
CA PHE A 317 15.37 13.82 -3.94
C PHE A 317 14.53 15.09 -3.80
N ARG A 318 15.18 16.26 -3.85
CA ARG A 318 14.54 17.57 -3.89
C ARG A 318 15.15 18.39 -5.01
N ILE A 319 14.36 18.67 -6.04
CA ILE A 319 14.80 19.36 -7.25
C ILE A 319 14.06 20.70 -7.35
N PRO A 320 14.69 21.82 -6.96
CA PRO A 320 14.11 23.15 -7.13
C PRO A 320 14.17 23.59 -8.60
N ARG A 321 13.38 24.61 -8.96
CA ARG A 321 13.26 25.15 -10.32
C ARG A 321 12.94 24.05 -11.34
N TRP A 322 12.07 23.13 -10.96
CA TRP A 322 11.55 22.09 -11.83
C TRP A 322 10.72 22.72 -12.96
N ASP A 323 10.86 22.23 -14.18
CA ASP A 323 9.97 22.62 -15.28
C ASP A 323 8.66 21.84 -15.15
N GLU A 324 7.68 22.47 -14.51
CA GLU A 324 6.37 21.89 -14.27
C GLU A 324 5.50 21.86 -15.53
N LYS A 325 5.87 22.53 -16.61
CA LYS A 325 5.03 22.65 -17.82
C LYS A 325 5.16 21.44 -18.73
N THR A 326 6.26 20.71 -18.61
CA THR A 326 6.60 19.59 -19.49
C THR A 326 6.55 18.28 -18.73
N ALA A 327 5.68 17.37 -19.17
CA ALA A 327 5.70 16.01 -18.65
C ALA A 327 7.06 15.35 -18.99
N THR A 328 7.72 14.79 -17.98
CA THR A 328 9.11 14.32 -18.09
C THR A 328 9.21 12.86 -17.65
N THR A 329 9.72 11.98 -18.50
CA THR A 329 10.05 10.61 -18.14
C THR A 329 11.24 10.63 -17.17
N TYR A 330 11.18 9.83 -16.13
CA TYR A 330 12.29 9.63 -15.20
C TYR A 330 12.61 8.15 -15.01
N LYS A 331 13.81 7.89 -14.53
CA LYS A 331 14.16 6.61 -13.92
C LYS A 331 15.00 6.81 -12.67
N VAL A 332 14.85 5.92 -11.71
CA VAL A 332 15.76 5.78 -10.58
C VAL A 332 16.58 4.51 -10.75
N VAL A 333 17.84 4.58 -10.38
CA VAL A 333 18.83 3.51 -10.58
C VAL A 333 19.49 3.16 -9.26
N HIS A 334 19.48 1.88 -8.93
CA HIS A 334 20.20 1.30 -7.80
C HIS A 334 21.25 0.34 -8.34
N ARG A 335 22.47 0.40 -7.79
CA ARG A 335 23.60 -0.41 -8.21
C ARG A 335 24.04 -1.29 -7.04
N GLU A 336 23.67 -2.56 -7.10
CA GLU A 336 24.01 -3.57 -6.10
C GLU A 336 25.38 -4.19 -6.42
N ARG A 337 26.31 -4.15 -5.47
CA ARG A 337 27.62 -4.81 -5.59
C ARG A 337 27.61 -6.21 -4.97
N LEU A 338 27.72 -7.23 -5.81
CA LEU A 338 27.76 -8.64 -5.42
C LEU A 338 29.08 -9.03 -4.73
N ARG A 339 29.10 -10.22 -4.10
CA ARG A 339 30.26 -10.78 -3.39
C ARG A 339 31.46 -11.05 -4.30
N ASP A 340 31.20 -11.42 -5.55
CA ASP A 340 32.23 -11.65 -6.57
C ASP A 340 32.78 -10.34 -7.16
N GLY A 341 32.29 -9.18 -6.69
CA GLY A 341 32.68 -7.86 -7.14
C GLY A 341 31.94 -7.37 -8.38
N SER A 342 31.09 -8.20 -9.00
CA SER A 342 30.22 -7.77 -10.09
C SER A 342 29.09 -6.87 -9.58
N GLU A 343 28.46 -6.14 -10.50
CA GLU A 343 27.39 -5.20 -10.20
C GLU A 343 26.10 -5.66 -10.88
N VAL A 344 24.98 -5.52 -10.16
CA VAL A 344 23.64 -5.66 -10.72
C VAL A 344 22.93 -4.32 -10.62
N VAL A 345 22.41 -3.87 -11.76
CA VAL A 345 21.68 -2.61 -11.88
C VAL A 345 20.19 -2.91 -11.85
N ASP A 346 19.47 -2.23 -10.97
CA ASP A 346 18.00 -2.21 -10.95
C ASP A 346 17.51 -0.83 -11.35
N GLU A 347 16.57 -0.79 -12.30
CA GLU A 347 15.99 0.45 -12.81
C GLU A 347 14.48 0.45 -12.62
N TRP A 348 13.96 1.57 -12.13
CA TRP A 348 12.53 1.80 -12.02
C TRP A 348 12.16 3.14 -12.66
N SER A 349 11.23 3.10 -13.61
CA SER A 349 10.87 4.25 -14.44
C SER A 349 9.41 4.65 -14.28
N GLY A 350 9.16 5.94 -14.49
CA GLY A 350 7.82 6.53 -14.46
C GLY A 350 7.79 7.87 -15.18
N ARG A 351 6.74 8.64 -14.93
CA ARG A 351 6.51 9.94 -15.55
C ARG A 351 6.17 10.99 -14.50
N ILE A 352 6.94 12.08 -14.47
CA ILE A 352 6.55 13.30 -13.78
C ILE A 352 5.56 14.04 -14.67
N LYS A 353 4.29 14.13 -14.24
CA LYS A 353 3.24 14.87 -14.96
C LYS A 353 3.54 16.37 -15.05
N ALA A 354 3.09 16.99 -16.14
CA ALA A 354 2.97 18.44 -16.19
C ALA A 354 1.93 18.90 -15.16
N ASN A 355 2.16 20.06 -14.55
CA ASN A 355 1.22 20.77 -13.71
C ASN A 355 -0.06 21.06 -14.52
N PRO A 356 -1.27 20.68 -14.04
CA PRO A 356 -2.53 20.86 -14.76
C PRO A 356 -3.05 22.31 -14.67
N ASP A 357 -2.18 23.29 -14.86
CA ASP A 357 -2.55 24.70 -14.86
C ASP A 357 -3.35 25.07 -16.11
N GLY A 358 -4.36 25.93 -15.94
CA GLY A 358 -5.27 26.33 -17.02
C GLY A 358 -6.27 25.26 -17.46
N ARG A 359 -6.41 24.14 -16.74
CA ARG A 359 -7.46 23.13 -16.95
C ARG A 359 -7.99 22.58 -15.63
N ARG A 360 -8.98 21.70 -15.69
CA ARG A 360 -9.52 21.01 -14.51
C ARG A 360 -8.45 20.08 -13.90
N LEU A 361 -8.33 20.10 -12.58
CA LEU A 361 -7.46 19.23 -11.78
C LEU A 361 -8.27 18.03 -11.28
N ARG A 362 -7.84 16.80 -11.58
CA ARG A 362 -8.50 15.57 -11.09
C ARG A 362 -7.71 14.87 -9.99
N ILE A 363 -8.36 14.59 -8.87
CA ILE A 363 -7.79 13.90 -7.71
C ILE A 363 -8.42 12.50 -7.61
N GLY A 364 -7.61 11.46 -7.56
CA GLY A 364 -8.03 10.14 -7.05
C GLY A 364 -7.84 10.14 -5.55
N ALA A 365 -8.93 10.01 -4.79
CA ALA A 365 -8.93 10.13 -3.34
C ALA A 365 -9.26 8.78 -2.69
N LEU A 366 -8.38 8.32 -1.80
CA LEU A 366 -8.28 6.95 -1.32
C LEU A 366 -8.09 6.90 0.19
N THR A 367 -8.63 5.86 0.81
CA THR A 367 -8.49 5.60 2.24
C THR A 367 -8.65 4.10 2.55
N CYS A 368 -8.18 3.64 3.71
CA CYS A 368 -8.49 2.34 4.31
C CYS A 368 -8.47 1.11 3.38
N GLN A 369 -7.33 0.43 3.31
CA GLN A 369 -7.14 -0.77 2.48
C GLN A 369 -6.96 -2.05 3.31
N ASN A 370 -8.04 -2.60 3.89
CA ASN A 370 -7.91 -3.82 4.70
C ASN A 370 -7.47 -5.06 3.91
N ASP A 371 -6.56 -5.85 4.49
CA ASP A 371 -5.76 -6.88 3.79
C ASP A 371 -6.54 -8.00 3.13
N TYR A 372 -7.78 -8.27 3.58
CA TYR A 372 -8.58 -9.36 3.04
C TYR A 372 -8.88 -9.20 1.56
N ALA A 373 -8.87 -7.98 0.99
CA ALA A 373 -9.11 -7.73 -0.42
C ALA A 373 -7.84 -7.45 -1.24
N PHE A 374 -6.65 -7.65 -0.67
CA PHE A 374 -5.40 -7.50 -1.42
C PHE A 374 -5.39 -8.44 -2.64
N PRO A 375 -5.03 -7.97 -3.86
CA PRO A 375 -4.31 -6.73 -4.18
C PRO A 375 -5.15 -5.53 -4.62
N TYR A 376 -6.46 -5.48 -4.33
CA TYR A 376 -7.34 -4.35 -4.65
C TYR A 376 -7.39 -3.99 -6.15
N GLU A 377 -7.16 -4.98 -7.02
CA GLU A 377 -6.95 -4.78 -8.46
C GLU A 377 -8.07 -3.97 -9.15
N PRO A 378 -9.37 -4.16 -8.85
CA PRO A 378 -10.43 -3.33 -9.43
C PRO A 378 -10.25 -1.84 -9.18
N VAL A 379 -9.78 -1.44 -7.99
CA VAL A 379 -9.55 -0.04 -7.64
C VAL A 379 -8.30 0.48 -8.36
N ALA A 380 -7.19 -0.26 -8.29
CA ALA A 380 -5.93 0.12 -8.94
C ALA A 380 -6.09 0.31 -10.47
N GLU A 381 -6.83 -0.59 -11.13
CA GLU A 381 -7.08 -0.50 -12.57
C GLU A 381 -7.99 0.68 -12.94
N ASN A 382 -9.00 1.00 -12.12
CA ASN A 382 -9.83 2.18 -12.37
C ASN A 382 -9.02 3.47 -12.25
N LEU A 383 -8.15 3.61 -11.26
CA LEU A 383 -7.26 4.77 -11.14
C LEU A 383 -6.35 4.89 -12.38
N ARG A 384 -5.82 3.76 -12.85
CA ARG A 384 -4.98 3.73 -14.06
C ARG A 384 -5.76 4.19 -15.31
N LYS A 385 -7.02 3.77 -15.46
CA LYS A 385 -7.90 4.19 -16.57
C LYS A 385 -8.27 5.67 -16.49
N LEU A 386 -8.55 6.17 -15.28
CA LEU A 386 -8.98 7.55 -15.05
C LEU A 386 -7.85 8.59 -15.13
N ASP A 387 -6.59 8.12 -14.99
CA ASP A 387 -5.35 8.90 -15.06
C ASP A 387 -5.39 10.21 -14.23
N PRO A 388 -5.69 10.15 -12.91
CA PRO A 388 -5.83 11.34 -12.08
C PRO A 388 -4.54 12.17 -12.05
N ASP A 389 -4.68 13.49 -11.94
CA ASP A 389 -3.58 14.45 -11.85
C ASP A 389 -2.92 14.47 -10.48
N LEU A 390 -3.59 13.95 -9.45
CA LEU A 390 -3.10 13.82 -8.08
C LEU A 390 -3.72 12.58 -7.44
N LEU A 391 -2.93 11.81 -6.72
CA LEU A 391 -3.42 10.76 -5.81
C LEU A 391 -3.34 11.26 -4.37
N TYR A 392 -4.37 10.99 -3.60
CA TYR A 392 -4.40 11.26 -2.18
C TYR A 392 -4.78 10.01 -1.38
N PHE A 393 -3.90 9.56 -0.50
CA PHE A 393 -4.15 8.49 0.47
C PHE A 393 -4.24 9.10 1.87
N SER A 394 -5.40 9.03 2.50
CA SER A 394 -5.65 9.75 3.76
C SER A 394 -5.13 9.05 5.03
N GLY A 395 -4.80 7.76 4.93
CA GLY A 395 -4.53 6.91 6.09
C GLY A 395 -4.76 5.43 5.79
N ASP A 396 -4.36 4.58 6.72
CA ASP A 396 -4.64 3.13 6.71
C ASP A 396 -4.13 2.43 5.45
N GLN A 397 -2.89 2.73 5.06
CA GLN A 397 -2.21 1.98 4.01
C GLN A 397 -1.97 0.53 4.45
N LEU A 398 -1.99 0.26 5.75
CA LEU A 398 -1.97 -1.10 6.27
C LEU A 398 -2.86 -1.26 7.51
N TYR A 399 -2.93 -2.49 8.01
CA TYR A 399 -3.63 -2.92 9.22
C TYR A 399 -2.70 -3.88 9.97
N GLU A 400 -2.89 -4.02 11.28
CA GLU A 400 -2.04 -4.85 12.14
C GLU A 400 -1.95 -6.30 11.65
N ASN A 401 -3.06 -6.81 11.10
CA ASN A 401 -3.16 -8.17 10.60
C ASN A 401 -2.58 -8.36 9.19
N HIS A 402 -2.15 -7.29 8.49
CA HIS A 402 -1.73 -7.38 7.08
C HIS A 402 -0.75 -8.53 6.80
N GLY A 403 -1.19 -9.44 5.93
CA GLY A 403 -0.45 -10.64 5.52
C GLY A 403 -0.50 -11.80 6.51
N GLY A 404 -1.16 -11.66 7.66
CA GLY A 404 -1.53 -12.77 8.55
C GLY A 404 -0.44 -13.26 9.52
N PHE A 405 0.59 -12.44 9.81
CA PHE A 405 1.73 -12.81 10.65
C PHE A 405 1.86 -12.05 11.99
N GLY A 406 0.88 -11.18 12.30
CA GLY A 406 0.82 -10.44 13.57
C GLY A 406 1.72 -9.20 13.62
N VAL A 407 1.83 -8.63 14.82
CA VAL A 407 2.59 -7.39 15.09
C VAL A 407 3.80 -7.71 15.96
N ILE A 408 4.93 -7.08 15.64
CA ILE A 408 6.07 -6.95 16.53
C ILE A 408 6.04 -5.54 17.13
N ARG A 409 5.94 -5.44 18.46
CA ARG A 409 5.84 -4.15 19.19
C ARG A 409 7.20 -3.56 19.54
N ALA A 410 8.16 -4.42 19.89
CA ALA A 410 9.49 -4.00 20.32
C ALA A 410 10.47 -5.17 20.17
N PRO A 411 11.79 -4.91 20.09
CA PRO A 411 12.44 -3.60 19.96
C PRO A 411 12.19 -2.96 18.58
N ALA A 412 12.69 -1.73 18.37
CA ALA A 412 12.38 -0.93 17.18
C ALA A 412 12.74 -1.60 15.85
N ASP A 413 13.93 -2.20 15.72
CA ASP A 413 14.38 -2.70 14.41
C ASP A 413 13.52 -3.87 13.88
N PRO A 414 13.17 -4.91 14.69
CA PRO A 414 12.19 -5.91 14.28
C PRO A 414 10.78 -5.35 14.03
N ALA A 415 10.35 -4.35 14.80
CA ALA A 415 9.06 -3.68 14.59
C ALA A 415 9.02 -2.92 13.25
N ILE A 416 10.13 -2.28 12.87
CA ILE A 416 10.33 -1.63 11.57
C ILE A 416 10.25 -2.66 10.44
N LEU A 417 10.94 -3.81 10.53
CA LEU A 417 10.85 -4.84 9.49
C LEU A 417 9.41 -5.38 9.34
N ASN A 418 8.71 -5.57 10.46
CA ASN A 418 7.29 -5.98 10.46
C ASN A 418 6.38 -4.93 9.81
N TYR A 419 6.65 -3.64 10.03
CA TYR A 419 5.98 -2.52 9.36
C TYR A 419 6.26 -2.50 7.87
N LEU A 420 7.54 -2.48 7.47
CA LEU A 420 7.95 -2.36 6.08
C LEU A 420 7.33 -3.43 5.20
N ARG A 421 7.36 -4.71 5.63
CA ARG A 421 6.70 -5.79 4.87
C ARG A 421 5.21 -5.53 4.63
N LYS A 422 4.50 -4.99 5.63
CA LYS A 422 3.06 -4.69 5.50
C LYS A 422 2.85 -3.50 4.58
N PHE A 423 3.61 -2.43 4.77
CA PHE A 423 3.57 -1.24 3.92
C PHE A 423 3.95 -1.55 2.46
N TYR A 424 4.83 -2.52 2.22
CA TYR A 424 5.19 -2.95 0.87
C TYR A 424 4.01 -3.53 0.09
N GLN A 425 2.97 -4.07 0.75
CA GLN A 425 1.74 -4.48 0.07
C GLN A 425 0.99 -3.27 -0.51
N HIS A 426 1.00 -2.11 0.15
CA HIS A 426 0.45 -0.87 -0.42
C HIS A 426 1.19 -0.47 -1.70
N GLY A 427 2.52 -0.40 -1.64
CA GLY A 427 3.36 -0.16 -2.82
C GLY A 427 3.10 -1.17 -3.94
N TRP A 428 2.98 -2.46 -3.61
CA TRP A 428 2.75 -3.52 -4.60
C TRP A 428 1.38 -3.46 -5.28
N ALA A 429 0.38 -2.89 -4.60
CA ALA A 429 -0.94 -2.67 -5.17
C ALA A 429 -0.95 -1.45 -6.12
N PHE A 430 -0.33 -0.33 -5.74
CA PHE A 430 -0.54 0.97 -6.39
C PHE A 430 0.68 1.56 -7.12
N ARG A 431 1.87 0.93 -7.09
CA ARG A 431 3.11 1.46 -7.69
C ARG A 431 2.97 1.90 -9.15
N GLU A 432 2.13 1.22 -9.92
CA GLU A 432 1.91 1.50 -11.34
C GLU A 432 1.24 2.86 -11.58
N VAL A 433 0.33 3.26 -10.68
CA VAL A 433 -0.33 4.57 -10.74
C VAL A 433 0.57 5.62 -10.09
N MET A 434 1.15 5.32 -8.93
CA MET A 434 2.00 6.27 -8.16
C MET A 434 3.26 6.72 -8.92
N ARG A 435 3.86 5.85 -9.76
CA ARG A 435 5.02 6.25 -10.57
C ARG A 435 4.70 7.27 -11.66
N ASN A 436 3.41 7.50 -11.94
CA ASN A 436 2.91 8.28 -13.07
C ASN A 436 1.99 9.45 -12.68
N ALA A 437 1.76 9.67 -11.38
CA ALA A 437 0.96 10.78 -10.85
C ALA A 437 1.57 11.28 -9.53
N PRO A 438 1.54 12.61 -9.27
CA PRO A 438 1.85 13.13 -7.95
C PRO A 438 1.01 12.41 -6.89
N THR A 439 1.62 12.07 -5.76
CA THR A 439 0.99 11.34 -4.67
C THR A 439 1.18 12.13 -3.38
N LEU A 440 0.12 12.26 -2.60
CA LEU A 440 0.13 12.73 -1.22
C LEU A 440 -0.41 11.60 -0.34
N CYS A 441 0.43 11.09 0.54
CA CYS A 441 0.10 9.97 1.43
C CYS A 441 0.26 10.39 2.90
N LEU A 442 -0.75 10.15 3.72
CA LEU A 442 -0.71 10.42 5.17
C LEU A 442 -0.83 9.11 5.95
N PRO A 443 -0.10 8.98 7.08
CA PRO A 443 -0.34 7.89 8.01
C PRO A 443 -1.59 8.17 8.85
N ASP A 444 -2.25 7.10 9.26
CA ASP A 444 -3.27 7.09 10.32
C ASP A 444 -2.97 6.00 11.36
N ASP A 445 -3.99 5.57 12.09
CA ASP A 445 -3.89 4.79 13.32
C ASP A 445 -3.35 3.37 13.08
N HIS A 446 -3.87 2.69 12.07
CA HIS A 446 -3.44 1.35 11.74
C HIS A 446 -2.00 1.31 11.20
N ASP A 447 -1.51 2.39 10.58
CA ASP A 447 -0.12 2.49 10.08
C ASP A 447 0.91 2.46 11.23
N VAL A 448 0.55 2.97 12.40
CA VAL A 448 1.34 2.87 13.65
C VAL A 448 0.98 1.63 14.49
N PHE A 449 0.22 0.70 13.91
CA PHE A 449 -0.27 -0.54 14.54
C PHE A 449 -1.19 -0.31 15.75
N GLN A 450 -2.02 0.73 15.71
CA GLN A 450 -2.99 1.01 16.75
C GLN A 450 -4.35 1.23 16.09
N GLY A 451 -5.27 0.27 16.18
CA GLY A 451 -6.59 0.42 15.53
C GLY A 451 -7.49 1.55 16.05
N ASN A 452 -6.98 2.34 17.00
CA ASN A 452 -7.35 3.70 17.35
C ASN A 452 -6.08 4.34 17.96
N TYR A 453 -5.74 5.60 17.68
CA TYR A 453 -4.75 6.32 18.50
C TYR A 453 -5.11 7.78 18.77
N TRP A 454 -4.54 8.25 19.88
CA TRP A 454 -4.68 9.61 20.39
C TRP A 454 -3.28 10.15 20.60
N GLY A 455 -2.77 10.90 19.63
CA GLY A 455 -1.33 11.19 19.54
C GLY A 455 -0.79 11.96 20.74
N GLU A 456 -1.64 12.73 21.44
CA GLU A 456 -1.29 13.39 22.72
C GLU A 456 0.04 14.18 22.65
N GLY A 457 0.36 14.74 21.48
CA GLY A 457 1.58 15.50 21.26
C GLY A 457 2.86 14.65 21.18
N GLY A 458 2.74 13.37 20.82
CA GLY A 458 3.87 12.44 20.65
C GLY A 458 4.24 11.65 21.89
N LYS A 459 3.37 11.60 22.91
CA LYS A 459 3.62 10.87 24.17
C LYS A 459 3.79 9.37 23.95
N ALA A 460 4.58 8.74 24.81
CA ALA A 460 4.61 7.28 24.90
C ALA A 460 3.33 6.82 25.61
N MET A 461 2.70 5.75 25.11
CA MET A 461 1.56 5.16 25.78
C MET A 461 2.02 4.37 27.01
N GLU A 462 1.39 4.61 28.17
CA GLU A 462 1.61 3.82 29.38
C GLU A 462 0.86 2.49 29.31
N VAL A 463 1.46 1.48 28.68
CA VAL A 463 0.90 0.13 28.57
C VAL A 463 0.99 -0.60 29.92
N THR A 464 -0.13 -1.12 30.42
CA THR A 464 -0.21 -1.86 31.70
C THR A 464 -0.75 -3.27 31.51
N GLU A 465 -0.53 -4.20 32.45
CA GLU A 465 -1.05 -5.56 32.30
C GLU A 465 -2.57 -5.65 32.20
N GLY A 466 -3.30 -4.74 32.89
CA GLY A 466 -4.76 -4.65 32.92
C GLY A 466 -5.38 -3.78 31.83
N ASP A 467 -4.59 -2.93 31.18
CA ASP A 467 -4.99 -2.14 30.01
C ASP A 467 -3.84 -2.14 28.99
N ARG A 468 -3.96 -3.06 28.05
CA ARG A 468 -3.00 -3.31 26.96
C ARG A 468 -3.41 -2.60 25.65
N GLY A 469 -4.47 -1.80 25.69
CA GLY A 469 -5.21 -1.37 24.50
C GLY A 469 -4.86 0.03 24.00
N ALA A 470 -4.96 0.22 22.68
CA ALA A 470 -4.80 1.51 22.04
C ALA A 470 -6.09 2.38 22.08
N SER A 471 -7.24 1.78 22.38
CA SER A 471 -8.55 2.43 22.30
C SER A 471 -8.90 3.30 23.53
N SER A 472 -8.16 3.21 24.63
CA SER A 472 -8.45 3.94 25.88
C SER A 472 -7.40 4.98 26.23
N LYS A 473 -6.13 4.71 25.96
CA LYS A 473 -5.01 5.51 26.47
C LYS A 473 -4.38 6.42 25.45
N GLY A 474 -3.94 7.58 25.89
CA GLY A 474 -3.13 8.50 25.10
C GLY A 474 -1.76 7.95 24.69
N GLY A 475 -1.25 8.43 23.56
CA GLY A 475 0.11 8.22 23.08
C GLY A 475 0.33 7.03 22.15
N TYR A 476 1.61 6.74 21.91
CA TYR A 476 2.08 5.73 20.97
C TYR A 476 2.63 4.49 21.69
N ILE A 477 2.16 3.31 21.28
CA ILE A 477 2.67 2.01 21.78
C ILE A 477 4.02 1.68 21.15
N GLN A 478 4.19 2.02 19.87
CA GLN A 478 5.41 1.71 19.13
C GLN A 478 6.55 2.61 19.55
N PRO A 479 7.81 2.11 19.54
CA PRO A 479 8.98 2.96 19.74
C PRO A 479 8.98 4.12 18.74
N VAL A 480 9.30 5.34 19.21
CA VAL A 480 9.32 6.56 18.36
C VAL A 480 10.18 6.40 17.09
N LYS A 481 11.23 5.58 17.15
CA LYS A 481 12.05 5.23 15.98
C LYS A 481 11.20 4.58 14.86
N MET A 482 10.32 3.64 15.19
CA MET A 482 9.42 3.01 14.23
C MET A 482 8.35 4.01 13.74
N VAL A 483 7.77 4.83 14.63
CA VAL A 483 6.79 5.87 14.24
C VAL A 483 7.41 6.87 13.25
N ASN A 484 8.66 7.26 13.45
CA ASN A 484 9.38 8.11 12.49
C ASN A 484 9.59 7.42 11.13
N VAL A 485 9.77 6.09 11.08
CA VAL A 485 9.79 5.35 9.82
C VAL A 485 8.41 5.40 9.15
N VAL A 486 7.33 5.24 9.90
CA VAL A 486 5.95 5.38 9.38
C VAL A 486 5.77 6.74 8.72
N HIS A 487 6.12 7.83 9.42
CA HIS A 487 6.05 9.18 8.86
C HIS A 487 6.89 9.31 7.58
N ARG A 488 8.18 8.92 7.62
CA ARG A 488 9.09 9.07 6.47
C ARG A 488 8.60 8.31 5.24
N THR A 489 8.16 7.06 5.40
CA THR A 489 7.68 6.25 4.26
C THR A 489 6.43 6.83 3.60
N ASN A 490 5.60 7.54 4.35
CA ASN A 490 4.39 8.19 3.84
C ASN A 490 4.62 9.60 3.31
N THR A 491 5.51 10.40 3.93
CA THR A 491 5.52 11.86 3.72
C THR A 491 6.82 12.47 3.21
N SER A 492 7.92 11.71 3.08
CA SER A 492 9.21 12.30 2.66
C SER A 492 9.19 12.97 1.28
N HIS A 493 8.31 12.50 0.38
CA HIS A 493 8.13 13.05 -0.97
C HIS A 493 7.20 14.26 -1.01
N HIS A 494 6.53 14.61 0.09
CA HIS A 494 5.72 15.84 0.19
C HIS A 494 6.63 17.07 0.08
N PRO A 495 6.07 18.27 -0.19
CA PRO A 495 6.80 19.53 -0.04
C PRO A 495 7.42 19.69 1.35
N ASP A 496 8.27 20.70 1.50
CA ASP A 496 8.93 20.93 2.78
C ASP A 496 7.88 21.23 3.88
N ILE A 497 8.03 20.55 5.02
CA ILE A 497 7.13 20.64 6.17
C ILE A 497 7.09 22.09 6.67
N HIS A 498 5.91 22.59 7.03
CA HIS A 498 5.75 24.00 7.41
C HIS A 498 6.61 24.39 8.61
N ASP A 499 6.61 23.55 9.65
CA ASP A 499 7.50 23.68 10.79
C ASP A 499 7.95 22.26 11.21
N PRO A 500 9.21 21.86 10.91
CA PRO A 500 9.71 20.50 11.14
C PRO A 500 10.10 20.24 12.61
N THR A 501 9.83 21.17 13.54
CA THR A 501 10.18 20.99 14.95
C THR A 501 9.52 19.73 15.51
N ALA A 502 10.34 18.80 15.99
CA ALA A 502 9.88 17.55 16.58
C ALA A 502 9.05 17.80 17.85
N ILE A 503 8.12 16.87 18.12
CA ILE A 503 7.29 16.87 19.35
C ILE A 503 7.90 15.92 20.39
N GLU A 504 7.13 15.50 21.40
CA GLU A 504 7.64 14.63 22.45
C GLU A 504 8.32 13.37 21.89
N GLN A 505 9.27 12.83 22.66
CA GLN A 505 10.15 11.72 22.25
C GLN A 505 11.03 11.99 21.02
N GLY A 506 11.09 13.22 20.50
CA GLY A 506 11.76 13.51 19.24
C GLY A 506 11.00 12.97 18.02
N MET A 507 9.68 12.83 18.15
CA MET A 507 8.81 12.37 17.07
C MET A 507 8.67 13.46 15.99
N SER A 508 8.73 13.03 14.74
CA SER A 508 8.57 13.90 13.57
C SER A 508 7.10 14.32 13.36
N VAL A 509 6.91 15.46 12.69
CA VAL A 509 5.61 16.01 12.28
C VAL A 509 5.57 16.11 10.75
N TYR A 510 4.38 16.20 10.16
CA TYR A 510 4.22 16.16 8.69
C TYR A 510 3.18 17.13 8.12
N TYR A 511 2.67 18.07 8.91
CA TYR A 511 1.71 19.07 8.41
C TYR A 511 2.39 20.14 7.54
N GLY A 512 1.67 20.63 6.54
CA GLY A 512 2.23 21.59 5.60
C GLY A 512 1.31 21.93 4.44
N GLU A 513 1.87 22.58 3.43
CA GLU A 513 1.12 23.08 2.27
C GLU A 513 1.67 22.50 0.97
N VAL A 514 0.76 22.28 0.01
CA VAL A 514 1.08 21.99 -1.40
C VAL A 514 0.35 22.99 -2.28
N VAL A 515 1.02 23.56 -3.28
CA VAL A 515 0.38 24.41 -4.30
C VAL A 515 0.58 23.74 -5.66
N TYR A 516 -0.48 23.14 -6.19
CA TYR A 516 -0.43 22.35 -7.43
C TYR A 516 -1.72 22.52 -8.24
N GLY A 517 -1.61 22.65 -9.56
CA GLY A 517 -2.74 22.91 -10.46
C GLY A 517 -3.47 24.21 -10.14
N SER A 518 -2.77 25.22 -9.61
CA SER A 518 -3.37 26.46 -9.11
C SER A 518 -4.44 26.24 -8.01
N VAL A 519 -4.29 25.16 -7.24
CA VAL A 519 -5.06 24.81 -6.04
C VAL A 519 -4.11 24.73 -4.83
N GLY A 520 -4.52 25.31 -3.71
CA GLY A 520 -3.80 25.23 -2.44
C GLY A 520 -4.30 24.07 -1.60
N PHE A 521 -3.42 23.20 -1.13
CA PHE A 521 -3.74 22.07 -0.27
C PHE A 521 -3.12 22.29 1.11
N ALA A 522 -3.93 22.17 2.16
CA ALA A 522 -3.42 22.03 3.52
C ALA A 522 -3.42 20.56 3.92
N ILE A 523 -2.31 20.11 4.50
CA ILE A 523 -2.14 18.79 5.10
C ILE A 523 -2.07 18.95 6.61
N VAL A 524 -2.85 18.16 7.35
CA VAL A 524 -2.79 18.09 8.81
C VAL A 524 -2.65 16.65 9.28
N GLY A 525 -2.01 16.46 10.44
CA GLY A 525 -2.08 15.24 11.24
C GLY A 525 -3.11 15.44 12.34
N ASP A 526 -4.39 15.20 12.05
CA ASP A 526 -5.50 15.51 12.95
C ASP A 526 -5.55 14.61 14.20
N ARG A 527 -4.77 13.52 14.18
CA ARG A 527 -4.59 12.57 15.28
C ARG A 527 -3.34 12.81 16.13
N GLN A 528 -2.29 13.47 15.59
CA GLN A 528 -0.98 13.60 16.26
C GLN A 528 -1.03 14.35 17.60
N TRP A 529 -1.98 15.28 17.76
CA TRP A 529 -2.20 16.03 19.01
C TRP A 529 -3.52 15.70 19.71
N LYS A 530 -4.34 14.84 19.10
CA LYS A 530 -5.67 14.53 19.62
C LYS A 530 -5.56 13.95 21.03
N SER A 531 -6.40 14.48 21.93
CA SER A 531 -6.47 14.02 23.32
C SER A 531 -7.04 12.61 23.43
N GLY A 532 -6.59 11.85 24.43
CA GLY A 532 -7.08 10.51 24.72
C GLY A 532 -8.43 10.49 25.46
N PRO A 533 -9.28 9.46 25.24
CA PRO A 533 -10.59 9.35 25.85
C PRO A 533 -10.54 9.09 27.36
N GLU A 534 -9.40 8.66 27.91
CA GLU A 534 -9.16 8.55 29.36
C GLU A 534 -9.35 9.87 30.13
N ARG A 535 -9.42 11.01 29.43
CA ARG A 535 -9.67 12.33 30.03
C ARG A 535 -11.17 12.60 30.29
N VAL A 536 -12.06 11.74 29.80
CA VAL A 536 -13.52 11.85 29.92
C VAL A 536 -14.11 10.51 30.38
N GLU A 537 -15.38 10.51 30.79
CA GLU A 537 -16.08 9.31 31.21
C GLU A 537 -17.05 8.85 30.12
N ALA A 538 -16.87 7.63 29.63
CA ALA A 538 -17.79 6.96 28.70
C ALA A 538 -18.69 5.96 29.44
N ASP A 539 -19.85 5.63 28.86
CA ASP A 539 -20.85 4.73 29.44
C ASP A 539 -20.81 3.29 28.88
N GLY A 540 -19.77 2.98 28.11
CA GLY A 540 -19.57 1.70 27.44
C GLY A 540 -18.38 0.88 27.95
N PRO A 541 -18.22 -0.37 27.46
CA PRO A 541 -17.06 -1.22 27.76
C PRO A 541 -15.76 -0.73 27.11
N ARG A 542 -15.85 0.27 26.23
CA ARG A 542 -14.77 0.91 25.49
C ARG A 542 -14.78 2.39 25.88
N ALA A 543 -13.63 2.93 26.26
CA ALA A 543 -13.52 4.32 26.72
C ALA A 543 -13.81 5.35 25.61
N ASP A 544 -13.67 4.95 24.36
CA ASP A 544 -13.92 5.76 23.17
C ASP A 544 -15.34 5.63 22.61
N HIS A 545 -16.19 4.76 23.18
CA HIS A 545 -17.53 4.48 22.69
C HIS A 545 -18.60 4.93 23.66
N ILE A 546 -19.59 5.69 23.16
CA ILE A 546 -20.80 6.04 23.90
C ILE A 546 -21.96 5.17 23.40
N VAL A 547 -22.51 4.34 24.28
CA VAL A 547 -23.53 3.32 23.93
C VAL A 547 -24.93 3.68 24.42
N GLY A 548 -25.05 4.50 25.46
CA GLY A 548 -26.33 4.90 26.03
C GLY A 548 -27.04 5.93 25.14
N LYS A 549 -28.27 5.61 24.74
CA LYS A 549 -29.11 6.49 23.89
C LYS A 549 -29.33 7.87 24.51
N ASP A 550 -29.52 7.91 25.83
CA ASP A 550 -29.82 9.13 26.58
C ASP A 550 -28.58 9.78 27.22
N PHE A 551 -27.36 9.30 26.91
CA PHE A 551 -26.13 9.85 27.47
C PHE A 551 -25.95 11.33 27.07
N ASP A 552 -25.61 12.19 28.03
CA ASP A 552 -25.32 13.60 27.75
C ASP A 552 -23.89 13.78 27.24
N THR A 553 -23.74 13.88 25.92
CA THR A 553 -22.43 14.02 25.25
C THR A 553 -21.76 15.36 25.46
N THR A 554 -22.45 16.36 26.05
CA THR A 554 -21.80 17.62 26.44
C THR A 554 -20.79 17.42 27.56
N SER A 555 -20.95 16.38 28.39
CA SER A 555 -19.99 16.01 29.44
C SER A 555 -18.62 15.54 28.91
N LEU A 556 -18.55 15.22 27.62
CA LEU A 556 -17.34 14.80 26.90
C LEU A 556 -16.51 16.00 26.41
N ASP A 557 -17.07 17.21 26.40
CA ASP A 557 -16.37 18.44 26.02
C ASP A 557 -15.79 19.12 27.25
N ARG A 558 -14.56 18.75 27.61
CA ARG A 558 -13.84 19.29 28.78
C ARG A 558 -12.79 20.32 28.37
N GLU A 559 -12.53 21.27 29.27
CA GLU A 559 -11.46 22.26 29.09
C GLU A 559 -10.09 21.57 28.94
N GLY A 560 -9.27 22.10 28.04
CA GLY A 560 -7.90 21.61 27.80
C GLY A 560 -7.79 20.37 26.90
N LEU A 561 -8.89 19.87 26.34
CA LEU A 561 -8.85 18.86 25.29
C LEU A 561 -8.42 19.46 23.94
N VAL A 562 -7.67 18.68 23.17
CA VAL A 562 -6.99 19.09 21.94
C VAL A 562 -7.39 18.17 20.79
N LEU A 563 -7.56 18.75 19.59
CA LEU A 563 -7.68 18.03 18.32
C LEU A 563 -6.41 18.22 17.49
N LEU A 564 -6.23 19.38 16.84
CA LEU A 564 -5.11 19.65 15.93
C LEU A 564 -3.82 20.11 16.65
N GLY A 565 -3.96 20.77 17.80
CA GLY A 565 -2.84 21.42 18.49
C GLY A 565 -2.51 22.80 17.90
N GLU A 566 -1.96 23.67 18.75
CA GLU A 566 -1.78 25.11 18.46
C GLU A 566 -0.96 25.39 17.20
N ARG A 567 0.08 24.57 16.93
CA ARG A 567 0.97 24.75 15.77
C ARG A 567 0.24 24.53 14.44
N GLN A 568 -0.62 23.53 14.37
CA GLN A 568 -1.43 23.26 13.17
C GLN A 568 -2.54 24.29 13.01
N GLU A 569 -3.17 24.72 14.11
CA GLU A 569 -4.20 25.77 14.08
C GLU A 569 -3.66 27.09 13.54
N LYS A 570 -2.49 27.55 14.03
CA LYS A 570 -1.82 28.76 13.52
C LYS A 570 -1.42 28.64 12.05
N PHE A 571 -0.94 27.46 11.64
CA PHE A 571 -0.66 27.18 10.24
C PHE A 571 -1.93 27.31 9.38
N LEU A 572 -3.04 26.71 9.81
CA LEU A 572 -4.32 26.77 9.09
C LEU A 572 -4.89 28.18 9.02
N GLU A 573 -4.76 28.99 10.07
CA GLU A 573 -5.14 30.41 10.07
C GLU A 573 -4.36 31.19 8.99
N ALA A 574 -3.03 31.07 8.99
CA ALA A 574 -2.18 31.73 8.00
C ALA A 574 -2.46 31.23 6.59
N TRP A 575 -2.62 29.90 6.42
CA TRP A 575 -2.94 29.29 5.14
C TRP A 575 -4.31 29.72 4.63
N ALA A 576 -5.33 29.85 5.48
CA ALA A 576 -6.68 30.26 5.07
C ALA A 576 -6.68 31.67 4.43
N ASP A 577 -5.81 32.55 4.91
CA ASP A 577 -5.67 33.93 4.43
C ASP A 577 -4.71 34.08 3.24
N ASP A 578 -3.77 33.16 3.02
CA ASP A 578 -2.84 33.22 1.88
C ASP A 578 -3.47 32.65 0.60
N TRP A 579 -3.60 33.46 -0.44
CA TRP A 579 -4.16 33.07 -1.76
C TRP A 579 -3.12 33.15 -2.89
N ARG A 580 -1.84 33.30 -2.56
CA ARG A 580 -0.79 33.41 -3.59
C ARG A 580 -0.64 32.08 -4.32
N GLY A 581 -0.67 32.14 -5.65
CA GLY A 581 -0.43 30.98 -6.52
C GLY A 581 -1.61 30.01 -6.68
N HIS A 582 -2.78 30.29 -6.10
CA HIS A 582 -3.93 29.39 -6.23
C HIS A 582 -5.28 30.11 -6.12
N GLY A 583 -6.32 29.52 -6.71
CA GLY A 583 -7.67 30.09 -6.77
C GLY A 583 -8.76 29.33 -6.00
N MET A 584 -8.45 28.11 -5.54
CA MET A 584 -9.32 27.25 -4.74
C MET A 584 -8.47 26.46 -3.74
N LYS A 585 -9.10 25.87 -2.71
CA LYS A 585 -8.41 25.24 -1.59
C LYS A 585 -8.97 23.87 -1.23
N VAL A 586 -8.13 22.98 -0.72
CA VAL A 586 -8.52 21.65 -0.22
C VAL A 586 -7.81 21.39 1.10
N LEU A 587 -8.53 20.88 2.10
CA LEU A 587 -7.96 20.31 3.32
C LEU A 587 -7.86 18.79 3.17
N LEU A 588 -6.72 18.24 3.57
CA LEU A 588 -6.41 16.82 3.59
C LEU A 588 -6.12 16.39 5.04
N SER A 589 -6.92 15.48 5.60
CA SER A 589 -6.71 14.88 6.91
C SER A 589 -7.18 13.42 6.98
N GLN A 590 -6.87 12.75 8.09
CA GLN A 590 -7.23 11.36 8.31
C GLN A 590 -8.74 11.21 8.47
N THR A 591 -9.36 12.03 9.33
CA THR A 591 -10.73 11.81 9.84
C THR A 591 -11.75 12.85 9.40
N LEU A 592 -13.01 12.42 9.36
CA LEU A 592 -14.17 13.30 9.23
C LEU A 592 -14.37 14.13 10.52
N PHE A 593 -14.54 15.45 10.42
CA PHE A 593 -14.79 16.34 11.57
C PHE A 593 -16.27 16.35 12.02
N ALA A 594 -16.87 15.17 12.12
CA ALA A 594 -18.24 14.90 12.56
C ALA A 594 -18.39 13.41 12.94
N ASN A 595 -19.44 13.07 13.69
CA ASN A 595 -19.80 11.70 14.06
C ASN A 595 -20.95 11.19 13.18
N VAL A 596 -20.64 10.79 11.93
CA VAL A 596 -21.65 10.35 10.95
C VAL A 596 -21.67 8.83 10.83
N ALA A 597 -21.79 8.16 11.97
CA ALA A 597 -22.07 6.74 12.07
C ALA A 597 -22.94 6.49 13.29
N THR A 598 -23.93 5.61 13.13
CA THR A 598 -24.91 5.22 14.16
C THR A 598 -24.77 3.76 14.55
N HIS A 599 -24.12 2.95 13.71
CA HIS A 599 -23.91 1.53 13.92
C HIS A 599 -22.49 1.12 13.52
N HIS A 600 -21.83 0.35 14.37
CA HIS A 600 -20.42 0.01 14.26
C HIS A 600 -20.20 -1.51 14.33
N GLY A 601 -19.41 -2.03 13.39
CA GLY A 601 -18.91 -3.41 13.36
C GLY A 601 -19.94 -4.49 13.00
N LYS A 602 -21.17 -4.36 13.49
CA LYS A 602 -22.32 -5.21 13.18
C LYS A 602 -23.47 -4.35 12.68
N TYR A 603 -24.36 -4.93 11.88
CA TYR A 603 -25.56 -4.26 11.38
C TYR A 603 -26.33 -3.59 12.53
N ASP A 604 -26.71 -4.35 13.58
CA ASP A 604 -27.43 -3.80 14.74
C ASP A 604 -26.51 -3.29 15.87
N GLY A 605 -25.24 -2.98 15.56
CA GLY A 605 -24.25 -2.51 16.53
C GLY A 605 -24.40 -1.03 16.87
N TYR A 606 -25.55 -0.60 17.40
CA TYR A 606 -25.82 0.81 17.71
C TYR A 606 -24.70 1.42 18.56
N LEU A 607 -24.29 2.63 18.17
CA LEU A 607 -23.36 3.48 18.90
C LEU A 607 -23.85 4.92 18.80
N LYS A 608 -24.01 5.59 19.95
CA LYS A 608 -24.43 7.00 19.99
C LYS A 608 -23.32 7.89 19.45
N ALA A 609 -22.10 7.73 19.97
CA ALA A 609 -20.95 8.51 19.57
C ALA A 609 -19.66 7.69 19.64
N ASP A 610 -18.75 8.00 18.72
CA ASP A 610 -17.39 7.49 18.60
C ASP A 610 -16.41 8.65 18.80
N LEU A 611 -15.69 8.62 19.92
CA LEU A 611 -14.66 9.62 20.23
C LEU A 611 -13.50 9.57 19.24
N ASP A 612 -13.37 8.48 18.49
CA ASP A 612 -12.36 8.29 17.47
C ASP A 612 -12.56 9.18 16.25
N SER A 613 -13.82 9.52 15.95
CA SER A 613 -14.16 10.47 14.89
C SER A 613 -13.54 11.85 15.15
N GLY A 614 -13.32 12.63 14.09
CA GLY A 614 -12.91 14.04 14.22
C GLY A 614 -14.01 14.95 14.76
N GLY A 615 -15.19 14.41 15.12
CA GLY A 615 -16.27 15.15 15.76
C GLY A 615 -16.00 15.50 17.23
N TRP A 616 -15.00 14.87 17.85
CA TRP A 616 -14.58 15.09 19.24
C TRP A 616 -13.07 15.41 19.32
N PRO A 617 -12.62 16.28 20.25
CA PRO A 617 -13.41 17.07 21.22
C PRO A 617 -14.21 18.21 20.58
N GLN A 618 -15.46 18.44 21.02
CA GLN A 618 -16.39 19.35 20.32
C GLN A 618 -15.90 20.79 20.24
N THR A 619 -15.39 21.37 21.34
CA THR A 619 -14.86 22.75 21.33
C THR A 619 -13.64 22.88 20.41
N ALA A 620 -12.73 21.90 20.43
CA ALA A 620 -11.55 21.90 19.56
C ALA A 620 -11.92 21.70 18.08
N ARG A 621 -12.88 20.82 17.79
CA ARG A 621 -13.45 20.61 16.46
C ARG A 621 -14.08 21.90 15.93
N ASN A 622 -14.92 22.56 16.72
CA ASN A 622 -15.59 23.80 16.28
C ASN A 622 -14.59 24.90 15.97
N ARG A 623 -13.53 25.05 16.78
CA ARG A 623 -12.44 25.98 16.48
C ARG A 623 -11.75 25.66 15.16
N ALA A 624 -11.42 24.39 14.90
CA ALA A 624 -10.83 23.96 13.63
C ALA A 624 -11.75 24.27 12.43
N VAL A 625 -13.03 23.94 12.52
CA VAL A 625 -14.01 24.22 11.46
C VAL A 625 -14.20 25.73 11.24
N SER A 626 -14.20 26.55 12.28
CA SER A 626 -14.28 28.01 12.17
C SER A 626 -13.05 28.62 11.50
N ILE A 627 -11.85 28.11 11.77
CA ILE A 627 -10.63 28.49 11.05
C ILE A 627 -10.76 28.16 9.56
N LEU A 628 -11.20 26.93 9.25
CA LEU A 628 -11.33 26.42 7.89
C LEU A 628 -12.41 27.12 7.06
N ARG A 629 -13.49 27.59 7.68
CA ARG A 629 -14.59 28.32 7.00
C ARG A 629 -14.05 29.46 6.13
N LYS A 630 -13.06 30.21 6.63
CA LYS A 630 -12.45 31.35 5.91
C LYS A 630 -11.71 30.94 4.63
N SER A 631 -11.27 29.69 4.54
CA SER A 631 -10.54 29.19 3.36
C SER A 631 -11.47 28.86 2.18
N GLY A 632 -12.76 28.58 2.43
CA GLY A 632 -13.66 28.06 1.40
C GLY A 632 -13.20 26.72 0.81
N ALA A 633 -12.41 25.95 1.56
CA ALA A 633 -11.84 24.68 1.12
C ALA A 633 -12.86 23.54 1.12
N LEU A 634 -12.69 22.57 0.22
CA LEU A 634 -13.27 21.24 0.38
C LEU A 634 -12.41 20.44 1.36
N HIS A 635 -13.01 19.72 2.30
CA HIS A 635 -12.30 18.75 3.14
C HIS A 635 -12.39 17.35 2.53
N ILE A 636 -11.26 16.68 2.25
CA ILE A 636 -11.19 15.28 1.82
C ILE A 636 -10.52 14.46 2.93
N ASN A 637 -11.17 13.38 3.36
CA ASN A 637 -10.71 12.52 4.47
C ASN A 637 -11.17 11.05 4.30
N GLY A 638 -10.92 10.23 5.33
CA GLY A 638 -11.22 8.80 5.39
C GLY A 638 -11.52 8.28 6.80
N ASP A 639 -10.89 7.15 7.19
CA ASP A 639 -11.02 6.42 8.48
C ASP A 639 -12.40 5.77 8.75
N GLN A 640 -13.48 6.47 8.44
CA GLN A 640 -14.83 6.12 8.89
C GLN A 640 -15.36 4.82 8.26
N HIS A 641 -14.73 4.26 7.22
CA HIS A 641 -15.25 3.09 6.48
C HIS A 641 -16.69 3.25 5.99
N LEU A 642 -17.14 4.49 5.87
CA LEU A 642 -18.47 4.86 5.45
C LEU A 642 -18.34 6.09 4.58
N THR A 643 -18.65 5.94 3.30
CA THR A 643 -18.61 7.04 2.36
C THR A 643 -19.67 8.06 2.76
N THR A 644 -19.29 9.32 2.99
CA THR A 644 -20.24 10.38 3.31
C THR A 644 -19.89 11.67 2.62
N LEU A 645 -20.91 12.38 2.14
CA LEU A 645 -20.79 13.77 1.73
C LEU A 645 -21.62 14.64 2.67
N VAL A 646 -20.93 15.44 3.48
CA VAL A 646 -21.54 16.23 4.54
C VAL A 646 -21.08 17.68 4.50
N GLN A 647 -21.88 18.59 5.04
CA GLN A 647 -21.49 19.98 5.25
C GLN A 647 -21.50 20.30 6.74
N TYR A 648 -20.42 20.90 7.22
CA TYR A 648 -20.27 21.24 8.62
C TYR A 648 -21.09 22.48 9.00
N GLY A 649 -21.63 22.45 10.22
CA GLY A 649 -22.13 23.63 10.92
C GLY A 649 -21.34 23.89 12.21
N VAL A 650 -21.19 25.15 12.60
CA VAL A 650 -20.72 25.58 13.93
C VAL A 650 -21.79 26.42 14.61
N ASP A 651 -22.04 27.62 14.12
CA ASP A 651 -23.04 28.54 14.69
C ASP A 651 -24.44 28.18 14.17
N GLU A 652 -24.53 27.91 12.86
CA GLU A 652 -25.74 27.52 12.16
C GLU A 652 -25.54 26.21 11.38
N GLN A 653 -26.62 25.56 10.95
CA GLN A 653 -26.51 24.46 10.01
C GLN A 653 -25.87 24.99 8.72
N ARG A 654 -24.95 24.19 8.14
CA ARG A 654 -24.39 24.44 6.81
C ARG A 654 -23.67 25.78 6.68
N ASP A 655 -23.08 26.29 7.74
CA ASP A 655 -22.35 27.55 7.72
C ASP A 655 -20.87 27.42 7.35
N SER A 656 -20.38 26.18 7.11
CA SER A 656 -18.97 25.90 6.87
C SER A 656 -18.73 24.85 5.78
N ASN A 657 -17.50 24.33 5.73
CA ASN A 657 -16.95 23.51 4.65
C ASN A 657 -17.76 22.23 4.39
N TRP A 658 -17.87 21.87 3.12
CA TRP A 658 -18.20 20.52 2.70
C TRP A 658 -17.03 19.58 2.99
N SER A 659 -17.38 18.34 3.30
CA SER A 659 -16.46 17.26 3.59
C SER A 659 -16.86 16.00 2.85
N PHE A 660 -15.90 15.44 2.12
CA PHE A 660 -16.03 14.18 1.41
C PHE A 660 -15.18 13.11 2.10
N CYS A 661 -15.83 12.28 2.92
CA CYS A 661 -15.24 11.04 3.41
C CYS A 661 -15.35 10.01 2.28
N THR A 662 -14.21 9.69 1.68
CA THR A 662 -14.17 8.85 0.49
C THR A 662 -14.49 7.39 0.80
N PRO A 663 -14.95 6.60 -0.18
CA PRO A 663 -15.09 5.16 0.04
C PRO A 663 -13.74 4.54 0.38
N ALA A 664 -13.72 3.71 1.43
CA ALA A 664 -12.56 2.89 1.77
C ALA A 664 -12.26 1.88 0.66
N ILE A 665 -10.98 1.73 0.30
CA ILE A 665 -10.51 0.76 -0.71
C ILE A 665 -11.00 -0.63 -0.36
N ALA A 666 -10.91 -1.03 0.91
CA ALA A 666 -11.43 -2.29 1.39
C ALA A 666 -11.87 -2.15 2.86
N VAL A 667 -13.18 -2.13 3.09
CA VAL A 667 -13.77 -1.96 4.42
C VAL A 667 -13.46 -3.16 5.33
N GLY A 668 -12.60 -2.93 6.33
CA GLY A 668 -12.32 -3.91 7.38
C GLY A 668 -13.45 -3.99 8.41
N TYR A 669 -13.86 -2.83 8.90
CA TYR A 669 -14.84 -2.63 9.97
C TYR A 669 -16.05 -1.84 9.45
N PRO A 670 -17.15 -2.51 9.07
CA PRO A 670 -18.32 -1.83 8.51
C PRO A 670 -18.98 -0.88 9.51
N ARG A 671 -19.37 0.29 9.03
CA ARG A 671 -20.20 1.26 9.76
C ARG A 671 -21.43 1.62 8.93
N TRP A 672 -22.51 2.06 9.59
CA TRP A 672 -23.74 2.54 8.95
C TRP A 672 -24.22 3.85 9.57
N TRP A 673 -24.87 4.67 8.76
CA TRP A 673 -25.62 5.86 9.16
C TRP A 673 -27.11 5.60 8.87
N ARG A 674 -27.89 5.32 9.91
CA ARG A 674 -29.33 4.99 9.80
C ARG A 674 -30.17 5.81 10.80
N PRO A 675 -30.02 7.15 10.83
CA PRO A 675 -30.75 8.01 11.75
C PRO A 675 -32.27 7.95 11.57
N ASP A 676 -32.77 7.71 10.35
CA ASP A 676 -34.22 7.66 10.09
C ASP A 676 -34.85 6.46 10.82
N GLU A 677 -34.17 5.31 10.80
CA GLU A 677 -34.59 4.09 11.54
C GLU A 677 -34.57 4.31 13.06
N LEU A 678 -33.72 5.22 13.54
CA LEU A 678 -33.61 5.58 14.95
C LEU A 678 -34.59 6.68 15.37
N GLY A 679 -35.29 7.30 14.42
CA GLY A 679 -36.17 8.44 14.67
C GLY A 679 -35.41 9.71 15.09
N MET A 680 -34.15 9.88 14.66
CA MET A 680 -33.39 11.10 14.94
C MET A 680 -34.06 12.31 14.24
N PRO A 681 -34.30 13.42 14.96
CA PRO A 681 -34.85 14.62 14.36
C PRO A 681 -33.94 15.16 13.25
N HIS A 682 -34.55 15.57 12.15
CA HIS A 682 -33.85 16.20 11.04
C HIS A 682 -34.75 17.17 10.29
N GLU A 683 -34.14 18.11 9.60
CA GLU A 683 -34.80 19.09 8.74
C GLU A 683 -34.12 19.12 7.36
N ASN A 684 -34.72 19.84 6.40
CA ASN A 684 -34.08 20.22 5.14
C ASN A 684 -33.42 19.05 4.38
N ARG A 685 -34.14 17.93 4.21
CA ARG A 685 -33.68 16.81 3.39
C ARG A 685 -33.36 17.29 1.95
N PRO A 686 -32.25 16.85 1.32
CA PRO A 686 -31.92 17.23 -0.05
C PRO A 686 -33.04 16.84 -1.04
N GLY A 687 -33.17 17.56 -2.16
CA GLY A 687 -34.25 17.34 -3.14
C GLY A 687 -34.31 15.96 -3.79
N HIS A 688 -33.22 15.18 -3.75
CA HIS A 688 -33.24 13.78 -4.20
C HIS A 688 -34.01 12.85 -3.24
N GLY A 689 -34.32 13.29 -2.01
CA GLY A 689 -35.20 12.59 -1.07
C GLY A 689 -34.69 11.22 -0.59
N LEU A 690 -33.38 10.98 -0.60
CA LEU A 690 -32.81 9.69 -0.17
C LEU A 690 -32.95 9.56 1.35
N ALA A 691 -33.12 8.34 1.86
CA ALA A 691 -33.12 8.07 3.30
C ALA A 691 -31.81 8.54 3.96
N ASP A 692 -31.85 8.80 5.27
CA ASP A 692 -30.70 9.13 6.11
C ASP A 692 -29.96 10.43 5.73
N THR A 693 -30.66 11.39 5.10
CA THR A 693 -30.11 12.68 4.65
C THR A 693 -30.90 13.87 5.20
N GLY A 694 -30.30 15.06 5.19
CA GLY A 694 -30.84 16.27 5.83
C GLY A 694 -29.91 16.87 6.89
N GLU A 695 -30.43 17.85 7.61
CA GLU A 695 -29.76 18.56 8.71
C GLU A 695 -30.00 17.83 10.03
N TYR A 696 -28.94 17.34 10.64
CA TYR A 696 -28.95 16.61 11.92
C TYR A 696 -28.11 17.32 12.97
N LEU A 697 -28.39 17.00 14.23
CA LEU A 697 -27.38 16.99 15.27
C LEU A 697 -26.80 15.58 15.34
N ASP A 698 -25.49 15.45 15.18
CA ASP A 698 -24.82 14.15 15.28
C ASP A 698 -24.82 13.63 16.73
N GLY A 699 -24.28 12.42 16.93
CA GLY A 699 -24.19 11.79 18.24
C GLY A 699 -23.52 12.62 19.34
N LEU A 700 -22.61 13.54 18.95
CA LEU A 700 -21.87 14.43 19.84
C LEU A 700 -22.51 15.82 19.97
N GLY A 701 -23.62 16.05 19.26
CA GLY A 701 -24.33 17.33 19.22
C GLY A 701 -23.80 18.31 18.18
N ASN A 702 -22.91 17.89 17.27
CA ASN A 702 -22.42 18.76 16.20
C ASN A 702 -23.49 18.95 15.13
N ARG A 703 -23.57 20.15 14.57
CA ARG A 703 -24.41 20.46 13.41
C ARG A 703 -23.79 19.85 12.16
N VAL A 704 -24.53 18.97 11.49
CA VAL A 704 -24.09 18.33 10.25
C VAL A 704 -25.26 18.21 9.28
N TYR A 705 -25.04 18.66 8.05
CA TYR A 705 -25.93 18.36 6.93
C TYR A 705 -25.39 17.17 6.16
N VAL A 706 -26.13 16.07 6.14
CA VAL A 706 -25.78 14.86 5.40
C VAL A 706 -26.48 14.89 4.06
N HIS A 707 -25.71 15.06 2.98
CA HIS A 707 -26.24 15.05 1.62
C HIS A 707 -26.36 13.63 1.07
N ALA A 708 -25.31 12.82 1.24
CA ALA A 708 -25.28 11.45 0.72
C ALA A 708 -24.46 10.52 1.63
N VAL A 709 -24.88 9.26 1.69
CA VAL A 709 -24.19 8.21 2.43
C VAL A 709 -24.13 6.90 1.64
N GLY A 710 -22.95 6.30 1.58
CA GLY A 710 -22.72 5.00 0.97
C GLY A 710 -22.93 3.84 1.95
N ASN A 711 -24.13 3.74 2.54
CA ASN A 711 -24.46 2.66 3.48
C ASN A 711 -24.21 1.28 2.84
N PRO A 712 -23.46 0.38 3.49
CA PRO A 712 -23.18 -0.94 2.95
C PRO A 712 -24.36 -1.88 3.15
N ILE A 713 -24.39 -2.97 2.38
CA ILE A 713 -25.28 -4.10 2.67
C ILE A 713 -24.56 -5.12 3.57
N VAL A 714 -25.33 -5.98 4.23
CA VAL A 714 -24.74 -7.03 5.06
C VAL A 714 -23.99 -8.02 4.14
N PRO A 715 -22.67 -8.19 4.31
CA PRO A 715 -21.89 -9.02 3.41
C PRO A 715 -22.19 -10.51 3.64
N VAL A 716 -22.45 -11.24 2.55
CA VAL A 716 -22.73 -12.68 2.56
C VAL A 716 -21.80 -13.47 1.64
N SER A 717 -21.13 -12.81 0.69
CA SER A 717 -20.25 -13.50 -0.25
C SER A 717 -18.99 -14.04 0.43
N LYS A 718 -18.57 -15.21 -0.03
CA LYS A 718 -17.28 -15.81 0.33
C LYS A 718 -16.14 -15.31 -0.57
N HIS A 719 -16.45 -14.86 -1.78
CA HIS A 719 -15.48 -14.29 -2.68
C HIS A 719 -15.11 -12.89 -2.19
N ARG A 720 -13.83 -12.64 -1.93
CA ARG A 720 -13.45 -11.47 -1.13
C ARG A 720 -13.67 -10.12 -1.84
N TYR A 721 -13.65 -10.07 -3.18
CA TYR A 721 -13.98 -8.85 -3.91
C TYR A 721 -15.48 -8.55 -3.93
N GLU A 722 -16.32 -9.58 -4.04
CA GLU A 722 -17.77 -9.39 -3.93
C GLU A 722 -18.12 -8.94 -2.52
N LYS A 723 -17.49 -9.55 -1.51
CA LYS A 723 -17.60 -9.14 -0.12
C LYS A 723 -17.17 -7.68 0.09
N ALA A 724 -16.09 -7.23 -0.56
CA ALA A 724 -15.67 -5.84 -0.51
C ALA A 724 -16.70 -4.89 -1.12
N HIS A 725 -17.31 -5.27 -2.25
CA HIS A 725 -18.42 -4.54 -2.86
C HIS A 725 -19.64 -4.46 -1.92
N GLU A 726 -20.05 -5.58 -1.33
CA GLU A 726 -21.18 -5.63 -0.37
C GLU A 726 -20.93 -4.73 0.85
N LYS A 727 -19.70 -4.72 1.36
CA LYS A 727 -19.27 -3.87 2.47
C LYS A 727 -19.14 -2.37 2.14
N GLY A 728 -19.51 -1.93 0.94
CA GLY A 728 -19.44 -0.52 0.56
C GLY A 728 -18.01 -0.02 0.30
N SER A 729 -17.09 -0.91 -0.07
CA SER A 729 -15.73 -0.51 -0.46
C SER A 729 -15.73 0.16 -1.85
N GLY A 730 -14.68 0.92 -2.17
CA GLY A 730 -14.62 1.71 -3.40
C GLY A 730 -13.46 2.71 -3.44
N PHE A 731 -13.65 3.84 -4.12
CA PHE A 731 -12.72 4.98 -4.12
C PHE A 731 -13.44 6.28 -4.54
N GLY A 732 -12.85 7.43 -4.22
CA GLY A 732 -13.39 8.75 -4.59
C GLY A 732 -12.62 9.39 -5.75
N VAL A 733 -13.31 10.24 -6.51
CA VAL A 733 -12.69 11.15 -7.49
C VAL A 733 -13.22 12.56 -7.27
N VAL A 734 -12.32 13.54 -7.29
CA VAL A 734 -12.66 14.96 -7.21
C VAL A 734 -12.08 15.69 -8.42
N THR A 735 -12.93 16.37 -9.20
CA THR A 735 -12.49 17.23 -10.30
C THR A 735 -12.73 18.69 -9.92
N ILE A 736 -11.67 19.50 -9.87
CA ILE A 736 -11.70 20.91 -9.49
C ILE A 736 -11.67 21.77 -10.75
N ASP A 737 -12.63 22.69 -10.86
CA ASP A 737 -12.73 23.67 -11.95
C ASP A 737 -12.53 25.08 -11.37
N LEU A 738 -11.37 25.68 -11.67
CA LEU A 738 -10.97 26.99 -11.17
C LEU A 738 -11.72 28.16 -11.81
N GLU A 739 -12.28 27.97 -13.01
CA GLU A 739 -13.06 28.99 -13.71
C GLU A 739 -14.49 29.00 -13.17
N ALA A 740 -15.12 27.83 -13.10
CA ALA A 740 -16.46 27.68 -12.56
C ALA A 740 -16.52 27.80 -11.03
N LYS A 741 -15.36 27.73 -10.35
CA LYS A 741 -15.23 27.66 -8.89
C LYS A 741 -16.02 26.50 -8.29
N THR A 742 -15.82 25.31 -8.86
CA THR A 742 -16.57 24.10 -8.46
C THR A 742 -15.67 22.92 -8.13
N TYR A 743 -16.21 22.04 -7.29
CA TYR A 743 -15.69 20.69 -7.04
C TYR A 743 -16.74 19.69 -7.50
N HIS A 744 -16.41 18.87 -8.49
CA HIS A 744 -17.22 17.74 -8.93
C HIS A 744 -16.75 16.48 -8.22
N LEU A 745 -17.66 15.83 -7.49
CA LEU A 745 -17.38 14.74 -6.57
C LEU A 745 -18.04 13.46 -7.07
N GLU A 746 -17.26 12.39 -7.15
CA GLU A 746 -17.70 11.06 -7.57
C GLU A 746 -17.26 10.02 -6.54
N ALA A 747 -18.12 9.05 -6.25
CA ALA A 747 -17.84 7.99 -5.28
C ALA A 747 -18.16 6.63 -5.91
N PHE A 748 -17.13 5.93 -6.38
CA PHE A 748 -17.27 4.66 -7.09
C PHE A 748 -17.27 3.47 -6.14
N ARG A 749 -18.06 2.44 -6.46
CA ARG A 749 -18.07 1.16 -5.73
C ARG A 749 -16.89 0.28 -6.15
N PHE A 750 -16.57 -0.76 -5.37
CA PHE A 750 -15.38 -1.59 -5.56
C PHE A 750 -15.32 -2.34 -6.90
N LEU A 751 -16.37 -3.10 -7.24
CA LEU A 751 -16.46 -3.93 -8.45
C LEU A 751 -17.20 -3.22 -9.59
N VAL A 752 -16.61 -2.17 -10.15
CA VAL A 752 -17.20 -1.39 -11.26
C VAL A 752 -16.17 -1.01 -12.31
N ASP A 753 -16.63 -0.53 -13.47
CA ASP A 753 -15.80 0.22 -14.40
C ASP A 753 -16.18 1.71 -14.31
N ALA A 754 -15.31 2.53 -13.75
CA ALA A 754 -15.56 3.97 -13.55
C ALA A 754 -15.61 4.77 -14.87
N THR A 755 -15.33 4.14 -16.02
CA THR A 755 -15.37 4.77 -17.34
C THR A 755 -16.64 4.47 -18.14
N ASP A 756 -17.54 3.63 -17.60
CA ASP A 756 -18.72 3.18 -18.34
C ASP A 756 -19.91 4.16 -18.32
N GLY A 757 -19.81 5.22 -17.51
CA GLY A 757 -20.82 6.27 -17.38
C GLY A 757 -22.13 5.82 -16.72
N LYS A 758 -22.15 4.64 -16.11
CA LYS A 758 -23.35 4.10 -15.48
C LYS A 758 -23.55 4.66 -14.07
N ALA A 759 -24.78 5.03 -13.74
CA ALA A 759 -25.12 5.61 -12.44
C ALA A 759 -24.89 4.61 -11.29
N GLU A 760 -25.17 3.32 -11.52
CA GLU A 760 -24.96 2.25 -10.54
C GLU A 760 -23.49 1.96 -10.21
N SER A 761 -22.56 2.49 -11.02
CA SER A 761 -21.12 2.41 -10.71
C SER A 761 -20.76 3.26 -9.48
N GLN A 762 -21.63 4.20 -9.08
CA GLN A 762 -21.44 5.08 -7.94
C GLN A 762 -22.37 4.74 -6.75
N PHE A 763 -22.05 5.29 -5.58
CA PHE A 763 -22.98 5.30 -4.45
C PHE A 763 -24.15 6.26 -4.71
N PRO A 764 -25.36 6.00 -4.16
CA PRO A 764 -26.50 6.91 -4.31
C PRO A 764 -26.19 8.31 -3.77
N GLY A 765 -26.61 9.35 -4.49
CA GLY A 765 -26.33 10.75 -4.17
C GLY A 765 -25.09 11.33 -4.86
N TRP A 766 -24.30 10.48 -5.55
CA TRP A 766 -23.23 10.90 -6.45
C TRP A 766 -23.61 10.64 -7.93
N PRO A 767 -23.01 11.40 -8.88
CA PRO A 767 -22.05 12.48 -8.67
C PRO A 767 -22.72 13.79 -8.22
N LEU A 768 -21.97 14.66 -7.54
CA LEU A 768 -22.42 15.99 -7.12
C LEU A 768 -21.40 17.07 -7.47
N THR A 769 -21.86 18.22 -7.94
CA THR A 769 -21.02 19.42 -8.11
C THR A 769 -21.37 20.46 -7.06
N ILE A 770 -20.39 20.83 -6.22
CA ILE A 770 -20.53 21.88 -5.22
C ILE A 770 -19.75 23.13 -5.64
N HIS A 771 -20.15 24.31 -5.17
CA HIS A 771 -19.46 25.59 -5.42
C HIS A 771 -18.56 26.01 -4.25
N GLN A 772 -17.47 26.72 -4.56
CA GLN A 772 -16.50 27.20 -3.57
C GLN A 772 -17.14 27.99 -2.42
N ASP A 773 -18.08 28.88 -2.74
CA ASP A 773 -18.70 29.76 -1.73
C ASP A 773 -19.60 29.00 -0.76
N GLU A 774 -20.10 27.82 -1.13
CA GLU A 774 -20.88 26.95 -0.23
C GLU A 774 -20.03 26.52 0.97
N ASN A 775 -18.71 26.37 0.79
CA ASN A 775 -17.78 26.08 1.90
C ASN A 775 -17.60 27.24 2.90
N ARG A 776 -18.20 28.42 2.63
CA ARG A 776 -18.26 29.57 3.54
C ARG A 776 -19.65 29.75 4.16
N GLY A 777 -20.60 28.86 3.83
CA GLY A 777 -22.00 28.93 4.21
C GLY A 777 -22.92 29.60 3.20
N GLN A 778 -22.44 29.94 1.98
CA GLN A 778 -23.29 30.51 0.92
C GLN A 778 -23.96 29.41 0.10
N ASN A 779 -24.86 28.69 0.76
CA ASN A 779 -25.47 27.45 0.25
C ASN A 779 -26.28 27.65 -1.02
N ARG A 780 -26.09 26.76 -2.01
CA ARG A 780 -26.86 26.72 -3.26
C ARG A 780 -27.64 25.42 -3.38
N ILE A 781 -27.02 24.31 -3.01
CA ILE A 781 -27.63 22.98 -3.02
C ILE A 781 -28.70 22.91 -1.93
N GLY A 782 -29.89 22.35 -2.22
CA GLY A 782 -30.97 22.21 -1.23
C GLY A 782 -31.60 23.52 -0.76
N VAL A 783 -31.38 24.66 -1.43
CA VAL A 783 -32.09 25.92 -1.17
C VAL A 783 -33.22 26.08 -2.19
N GLY A 784 -34.48 26.05 -1.74
CA GLY A 784 -35.66 26.31 -2.58
C GLY A 784 -36.26 25.10 -3.31
N GLU A 785 -35.88 23.87 -2.95
CA GLU A 785 -36.41 22.61 -3.51
C GLU A 785 -37.61 22.05 -2.71
N ALA A 786 -38.40 22.92 -2.07
CA ALA A 786 -39.56 22.54 -1.25
C ALA A 786 -40.83 22.24 -2.08
#